data_AF-A0A2E6BZE2-F1
#
_entry.id   AF-A0A2E6BZE2-F1
#
_cell.length_a   1.000
_cell.length_b   1.000
_cell.length_c   1.000
_cell.angle_alpha   90.00
_cell.angle_beta   90.00
_cell.angle_gamma   90.00
#
_symmetry.space_group_name_H-M   'P 1'
#
loop_
_entity.id
_entity.type
_entity.pdbx_description
1 polymer ?
#
loop_
_entity_poly.entity_id
_entity_poly.type
_entity_poly.pdbx_seq_one_letter_code
_entity_poly.pdbx_strand_id
1 'polypeptide(L)'
;MSSPSTSGRRRTTAGGGQMARRATSTMKQASISEFFEKNKHFLGYDSVQRSIITAVKEAIDNSLDACEEHRILPTISIELRRIPNKTDRILMIAQDNGPGIPAKSIEKVFGSLLFGSRFHTIRQTRGQQGIGITGVVMYSQLTTGKTTHVVSKIAKDATALKMDIGLDTKKNAAIVSNRERIHGFVDHNGLPVEHGLRIEAPMKAKFQRGKKSVGQYLRMTAIVNPHATIRFHAYNEENELIDSFVSERVTDRLPRPVREIKPHPHGIEIGSLNRLLRDSSERNMRGFLRHTFSGIPMRAMKEILERSDVDQKIAPGKVTPEASQQILTSFNEVRLMPPPTDCLSPIEDLLIKKGLEKGVDSAFVSTLTRAPGVANGNPFQVEVGLIYGNSDVSADGPIEVLRFANRVPLMYQQGGCLLTKGIESVSWKGYGLDQPGGKGLPKGAATILVHLASTNVQFTSEAKEAVAENEVVMTEIRKALQEIGRHLKNHKKKSAQKAKTREKFELVNEILPAIATKASSLLGRTEPDLSPIITKIMNAVFCEDNVVWDKEAKLHRCEIKIHNYSARPRAYSILAQYPEKDGVEIIENELGGKREVKGIWCWKLETIPPNEEGVIRFALKGLAHNDWNSTEVFFRGAGDIIGASKIDEEILIEIQKEEERALEVAKEQASMIAEDAMESDQDNSGDLNELELADAMKGVLGNSIPQKLPEEIIDIHDLDNSGTLDQSEVEKAILQSNEPKEWRFDEY
;
A
#
# COMPACT_ATOMS: atom_id res chain seq x y z
N MET A 1 82.73 53.76 27.15
CA MET A 1 81.99 54.27 25.98
C MET A 1 81.80 53.10 25.02
N SER A 2 80.72 52.34 25.21
CA SER A 2 79.47 52.43 24.43
C SER A 2 79.56 51.72 23.08
N SER A 3 79.33 50.41 23.12
CA SER A 3 78.93 49.57 21.99
C SER A 3 77.41 49.66 21.80
N PRO A 4 76.88 50.06 20.62
CA PRO A 4 75.46 49.98 20.34
C PRO A 4 75.08 48.66 19.67
N SER A 5 74.00 48.09 20.19
CA SER A 5 73.29 46.90 19.73
C SER A 5 72.35 47.23 18.57
N THR A 6 72.47 46.49 17.47
CA THR A 6 71.51 46.49 16.37
C THR A 6 70.39 45.49 16.66
N SER A 7 69.22 46.01 17.06
CA SER A 7 67.97 45.23 17.13
C SER A 7 66.95 45.78 16.14
N GLY A 8 66.83 45.13 14.98
CA GLY A 8 65.74 45.32 14.03
C GLY A 8 64.68 44.24 14.24
N ARG A 9 63.74 44.44 15.16
CA ARG A 9 62.55 43.57 15.30
C ARG A 9 61.36 44.24 14.63
N ARG A 10 60.97 43.71 13.46
CA ARG A 10 59.71 44.02 12.77
C ARG A 10 58.53 43.81 13.73
N ARG A 11 57.69 44.85 13.90
CA ARG A 11 56.34 44.74 14.47
C ARG A 11 55.50 43.90 13.52
N THR A 12 55.19 42.67 13.91
CA THR A 12 54.11 41.88 13.29
C THR A 12 52.83 42.05 14.11
N THR A 13 51.79 42.47 13.40
CA THR A 13 50.37 42.60 13.74
C THR A 13 49.83 41.53 14.72
N ALA A 14 49.76 41.86 16.01
CA ALA A 14 49.08 41.07 17.04
C ALA A 14 47.56 41.37 17.19
N GLY A 15 46.92 41.88 16.13
CA GLY A 15 45.50 42.28 16.17
C GLY A 15 44.50 41.25 15.59
N GLY A 16 44.93 40.39 14.66
CA GLY A 16 44.03 39.45 13.96
C GLY A 16 43.63 38.22 14.79
N GLY A 17 44.53 37.71 15.64
CA GLY A 17 44.30 36.49 16.41
C GLY A 17 43.29 36.64 17.55
N GLN A 18 43.14 37.84 18.13
CA GLN A 18 42.13 38.11 19.17
C GLN A 18 40.72 38.27 18.60
N MET A 19 40.58 38.83 17.40
CA MET A 19 39.29 38.97 16.71
C MET A 19 38.76 37.62 16.24
N ALA A 20 39.62 36.78 15.65
CA ALA A 20 39.25 35.42 15.28
C ALA A 20 38.89 34.56 16.50
N ARG A 21 39.66 34.63 17.60
CA ARG A 21 39.34 33.91 18.86
C ARG A 21 38.03 34.38 19.51
N ARG A 22 37.73 35.68 19.49
CA ARG A 22 36.44 36.22 19.95
C ARG A 22 35.29 35.80 19.04
N ALA A 23 35.47 35.79 17.72
CA ALA A 23 34.46 35.33 16.76
C ALA A 23 34.16 33.82 16.89
N THR A 24 35.15 32.98 17.18
CA THR A 24 34.92 31.56 17.52
C THR A 24 34.20 31.38 18.86
N SER A 25 34.40 32.26 19.85
CA SER A 25 33.70 32.17 21.14
C SER A 25 32.20 32.49 21.07
N THR A 26 31.75 33.14 20.00
CA THR A 26 30.34 33.42 19.71
C THR A 26 29.65 32.34 18.87
N MET A 27 30.39 31.39 18.30
CA MET A 27 29.81 30.27 17.56
C MET A 27 29.30 29.23 18.55
N LYS A 28 27.98 29.01 18.59
CA LYS A 28 27.33 27.98 19.42
C LYS A 28 26.68 26.95 18.51
N GLN A 29 26.94 25.67 18.78
CA GLN A 29 26.24 24.56 18.14
C GLN A 29 24.82 24.49 18.72
N ALA A 30 23.81 24.61 17.86
CA ALA A 30 22.43 24.40 18.25
C ALA A 30 22.13 22.90 18.32
N SER A 31 21.32 22.49 19.29
CA SER A 31 20.78 21.12 19.32
C SER A 31 19.72 20.94 18.23
N ILE A 32 19.41 19.69 17.91
CA ILE A 32 18.33 19.34 16.97
C ILE A 32 16.99 19.91 17.47
N SER A 33 16.73 19.84 18.78
CA SER A 33 15.49 20.35 19.36
C SER A 33 15.39 21.87 19.28
N GLU A 34 16.50 22.60 19.45
CA GLU A 34 16.53 24.06 19.29
C GLU A 34 16.27 24.47 17.82
N PHE A 35 16.76 23.67 16.87
CA PHE A 35 16.46 23.88 15.45
C PHE A 35 14.96 23.76 15.16
N PHE A 36 14.30 22.71 15.67
CA PHE A 36 12.86 22.52 15.45
C PHE A 36 11.98 23.46 16.29
N GLU A 37 12.45 23.90 17.45
CA GLU A 37 11.79 24.93 18.25
C GLU A 37 11.66 26.24 17.46
N LYS A 38 12.72 26.63 16.73
CA LYS A 38 12.73 27.81 15.86
C LYS A 38 11.98 27.57 14.55
N ASN A 39 12.03 26.34 14.02
CA ASN A 39 11.48 25.98 12.71
C ASN A 39 10.32 24.97 12.79
N LYS A 40 9.29 25.30 13.57
CA LYS A 40 8.11 24.44 13.82
C LYS A 40 7.37 24.02 12.55
N HIS A 41 7.48 24.81 11.49
CA HIS A 41 6.86 24.55 10.19
C HIS A 41 7.40 23.28 9.51
N PHE A 42 8.67 22.90 9.73
CA PHE A 42 9.22 21.64 9.20
C PHE A 42 8.57 20.40 9.82
N LEU A 43 8.10 20.50 11.07
CA LEU A 43 7.33 19.45 11.73
C LEU A 43 5.84 19.46 11.38
N GLY A 44 5.40 20.35 10.47
CA GLY A 44 3.98 20.48 10.12
C GLY A 44 3.14 21.29 11.12
N TYR A 45 3.76 22.05 12.03
CA TYR A 45 3.09 22.96 12.96
C TYR A 45 3.13 24.41 12.46
N ASP A 46 2.61 24.66 11.25
CA ASP A 46 2.58 25.99 10.64
C ASP A 46 1.42 26.87 11.15
N SER A 47 0.28 26.24 11.43
CA SER A 47 -1.02 26.87 11.66
C SER A 47 -1.80 26.08 12.69
N VAL A 48 -2.59 26.81 13.48
CA VAL A 48 -3.36 26.29 14.61
C VAL A 48 -4.35 25.17 14.20
N GLN A 49 -4.80 25.16 12.93
CA GLN A 49 -5.67 24.12 12.37
C GLN A 49 -4.89 22.88 11.93
N ARG A 50 -3.72 23.06 11.29
CA ARG A 50 -2.89 21.95 10.85
C ARG A 50 -2.23 21.24 12.03
N SER A 51 -1.84 21.98 13.07
CA SER A 51 -1.20 21.44 14.26
C SER A 51 -1.95 20.27 14.89
N ILE A 52 -3.28 20.34 14.98
CA ILE A 52 -4.07 19.25 15.58
C ILE A 52 -4.15 18.03 14.66
N ILE A 53 -4.23 18.24 13.36
CA ILE A 53 -4.21 17.15 12.37
C ILE A 53 -2.87 16.44 12.40
N THR A 54 -1.76 17.20 12.43
CA THR A 54 -0.41 16.63 12.58
C THR A 54 -0.29 15.83 13.88
N ALA A 55 -0.78 16.34 15.00
CA ALA A 55 -0.71 15.62 16.26
C ALA A 55 -1.53 14.31 16.26
N VAL A 56 -2.72 14.34 15.68
CA VAL A 56 -3.57 13.15 15.54
C VAL A 56 -2.96 12.14 14.55
N LYS A 57 -2.41 12.60 13.43
CA LYS A 57 -1.67 11.79 12.44
C LYS A 57 -0.54 11.02 13.11
N GLU A 58 0.35 11.73 13.82
CA GLU A 58 1.48 11.09 14.50
C GLU A 58 1.06 10.14 15.63
N ALA A 59 -0.05 10.41 16.33
CA ALA A 59 -0.58 9.50 17.34
C ALA A 59 -1.07 8.18 16.71
N ILE A 60 -1.90 8.26 15.67
CA ILE A 60 -2.49 7.07 15.03
C ILE A 60 -1.46 6.24 14.31
N ASP A 61 -0.58 6.86 13.54
CA ASP A 61 0.41 6.13 12.75
C ASP A 61 1.31 5.29 13.68
N ASN A 62 1.69 5.84 14.84
CA ASN A 62 2.46 5.11 15.85
C ASN A 62 1.65 3.99 16.52
N SER A 63 0.37 4.24 16.85
CA SER A 63 -0.50 3.21 17.43
C SER A 63 -0.78 2.06 16.45
N LEU A 64 -1.04 2.35 15.17
CA LEU A 64 -1.22 1.34 14.13
C LEU A 64 0.04 0.52 13.91
N ASP A 65 1.19 1.17 13.76
CA ASP A 65 2.45 0.47 13.57
C ASP A 65 2.78 -0.44 14.79
N ALA A 66 2.55 0.04 16.02
CA ALA A 66 2.82 -0.74 17.23
C ALA A 66 1.89 -1.96 17.35
N CYS A 67 0.62 -1.83 16.97
CA CYS A 67 -0.32 -2.95 16.95
C CYS A 67 0.05 -3.96 15.87
N GLU A 68 0.38 -3.50 14.64
CA GLU A 68 0.73 -4.37 13.52
C GLU A 68 2.03 -5.13 13.75
N GLU A 69 3.06 -4.50 14.32
CA GLU A 69 4.34 -5.12 14.65
C GLU A 69 4.19 -6.24 15.70
N HIS A 70 3.26 -6.07 16.64
CA HIS A 70 2.95 -7.07 17.67
C HIS A 70 1.78 -8.00 17.32
N ARG A 71 1.27 -7.93 16.08
CA ARG A 71 0.15 -8.75 15.59
C ARG A 71 -1.13 -8.62 16.43
N ILE A 72 -1.38 -7.43 16.98
CA ILE A 72 -2.59 -7.09 17.73
C ILE A 72 -3.56 -6.36 16.79
N LEU A 73 -4.85 -6.72 16.82
CA LEU A 73 -5.86 -6.01 16.04
C LEU A 73 -6.12 -4.61 16.63
N PRO A 74 -5.86 -3.51 15.88
CA PRO A 74 -5.88 -2.17 16.45
C PRO A 74 -7.30 -1.71 16.82
N THR A 75 -7.42 -1.17 18.03
CA THR A 75 -8.57 -0.41 18.52
C THR A 75 -8.04 0.91 19.08
N ILE A 76 -8.33 1.99 18.38
CA ILE A 76 -7.78 3.32 18.67
C ILE A 76 -8.95 4.28 18.97
N SER A 77 -8.85 5.01 20.06
CA SER A 77 -9.78 6.07 20.46
C SER A 77 -9.08 7.42 20.48
N ILE A 78 -9.70 8.43 19.89
CA ILE A 78 -9.19 9.80 19.82
C ILE A 78 -10.26 10.76 20.29
N GLU A 79 -9.93 11.53 21.31
CA GLU A 79 -10.79 12.58 21.82
C GLU A 79 -10.14 13.95 21.69
N LEU A 80 -10.91 14.93 21.25
CA LEU A 80 -10.52 16.33 21.23
C LEU A 80 -11.44 17.11 22.16
N ARG A 81 -10.92 17.62 23.28
CA ARG A 81 -11.70 18.42 24.24
C ARG A 81 -11.23 19.86 24.25
N ARG A 82 -12.13 20.83 24.09
CA ARG A 82 -11.78 22.24 24.28
C ARG A 82 -11.57 22.53 25.76
N ILE A 83 -10.54 23.29 26.09
CA ILE A 83 -10.27 23.64 27.49
C ILE A 83 -11.21 24.79 27.89
N PRO A 84 -11.98 24.66 28.99
CA PRO A 84 -12.88 25.72 29.45
C PRO A 84 -12.15 27.06 29.62
N ASN A 85 -12.82 28.15 29.24
CA ASN A 85 -12.31 29.53 29.31
C ASN A 85 -11.08 29.83 28.44
N LYS A 86 -10.71 28.94 27.50
CA LYS A 86 -9.59 29.13 26.57
C LYS A 86 -9.96 28.67 25.16
N THR A 87 -10.50 29.59 24.39
CA THR A 87 -11.01 29.35 23.02
C THR A 87 -9.96 28.85 22.02
N ASP A 88 -8.67 29.01 22.31
CA ASP A 88 -7.56 28.59 21.45
C ASP A 88 -6.82 27.33 21.91
N ARG A 89 -7.30 26.63 22.96
CA ARG A 89 -6.62 25.43 23.49
C ARG A 89 -7.50 24.19 23.44
N ILE A 90 -6.88 23.09 23.00
CA ILE A 90 -7.50 21.77 22.90
C ILE A 90 -6.62 20.78 23.66
N LEU A 91 -7.26 19.89 24.40
CA LEU A 91 -6.66 18.67 24.93
C LEU A 91 -6.90 17.55 23.92
N MET A 92 -5.82 17.03 23.33
CA MET A 92 -5.86 15.83 22.53
C MET A 92 -5.62 14.63 23.45
N ILE A 93 -6.52 13.66 23.42
CA ILE A 93 -6.38 12.37 24.10
C ILE A 93 -6.35 11.30 23.01
N ALA A 94 -5.28 10.53 22.95
CA ALA A 94 -5.17 9.37 22.07
C ALA A 94 -4.94 8.14 22.93
N GLN A 95 -5.71 7.09 22.69
CA GLN A 95 -5.61 5.82 23.42
C GLN A 95 -5.64 4.65 22.44
N ASP A 96 -4.73 3.70 22.63
CA ASP A 96 -4.66 2.47 21.86
C ASP A 96 -4.67 1.22 22.75
N ASN A 97 -4.89 0.08 22.11
CA ASN A 97 -4.74 -1.26 22.69
C ASN A 97 -3.41 -1.92 22.25
N GLY A 98 -2.36 -1.14 21.98
CA GLY A 98 -1.05 -1.67 21.61
C GLY A 98 -0.37 -2.43 22.76
N PRO A 99 0.87 -2.89 22.57
CA PRO A 99 1.62 -3.64 23.59
C PRO A 99 2.00 -2.81 24.84
N GLY A 100 1.85 -1.49 24.78
CA GLY A 100 2.43 -0.55 25.73
C GLY A 100 3.93 -0.35 25.52
N ILE A 101 4.52 0.60 26.25
CA ILE A 101 5.94 0.98 26.14
C ILE A 101 6.61 0.75 27.51
N PRO A 102 7.77 0.07 27.57
CA PRO A 102 8.52 -0.09 28.81
C PRO A 102 8.97 1.23 29.41
N ALA A 103 8.95 1.31 30.75
CA ALA A 103 9.28 2.52 31.51
C ALA A 103 10.60 3.21 31.09
N LYS A 104 11.65 2.42 30.83
CA LYS A 104 12.97 2.93 30.43
C LYS A 104 12.99 3.51 29.01
N SER A 105 12.06 3.07 28.16
CA SER A 105 11.98 3.47 26.76
C SER A 105 11.04 4.66 26.54
N ILE A 106 10.02 4.84 27.39
CA ILE A 106 9.07 5.96 27.32
C ILE A 106 9.82 7.30 27.27
N GLU A 107 10.79 7.49 28.16
CA GLU A 107 11.56 8.75 28.24
C GLU A 107 12.27 9.06 26.92
N LYS A 108 12.87 8.07 26.27
CA LYS A 108 13.58 8.25 25.00
C LYS A 108 12.63 8.44 23.82
N VAL A 109 11.50 7.72 23.80
CA VAL A 109 10.52 7.78 22.69
C VAL A 109 9.81 9.14 22.63
N PHE A 110 9.51 9.73 23.79
CA PHE A 110 8.76 11.00 23.88
C PHE A 110 9.64 12.23 24.10
N GLY A 111 10.88 12.07 24.58
CA GLY A 111 11.75 13.15 24.99
C GLY A 111 13.10 13.22 24.28
N SER A 112 13.32 12.44 23.22
CA SER A 112 14.51 12.54 22.38
C SER A 112 14.13 12.57 20.90
N LEU A 113 14.43 13.69 20.23
CA LEU A 113 14.28 13.78 18.78
C LEU A 113 15.33 12.91 18.08
N LEU A 114 14.93 12.33 16.95
CA LEU A 114 15.73 11.39 16.15
C LEU A 114 16.07 10.08 16.87
N PHE A 115 15.23 9.65 17.80
CA PHE A 115 15.36 8.37 18.48
C PHE A 115 14.24 7.41 18.04
N GLY A 116 14.60 6.20 17.63
CA GLY A 116 13.63 5.21 17.18
C GLY A 116 14.28 3.92 16.72
N SER A 117 13.54 2.82 16.77
CA SER A 117 13.98 1.52 16.26
C SER A 117 14.05 1.45 14.72
N ARG A 118 13.54 2.47 14.02
CA ARG A 118 13.24 2.43 12.58
C ARG A 118 14.26 3.15 11.67
N PHE A 119 15.35 3.66 12.23
CA PHE A 119 16.31 4.51 11.49
C PHE A 119 17.31 3.76 10.61
N HIS A 120 17.68 2.54 11.01
CA HIS A 120 18.76 1.79 10.35
C HIS A 120 18.24 0.70 9.40
N THR A 121 16.92 0.56 9.34
CA THR A 121 16.26 -0.52 8.63
C THR A 121 15.55 -0.01 7.39
N ILE A 122 15.77 -0.66 6.25
CA ILE A 122 15.03 -0.40 5.02
C ILE A 122 13.84 -1.38 4.99
N ARG A 123 12.68 -0.89 5.40
CA ARG A 123 11.39 -1.58 5.30
C ARG A 123 10.28 -0.56 5.13
N GLN A 124 9.15 -0.94 4.56
CA GLN A 124 8.01 -0.04 4.48
C GLN A 124 7.51 0.33 5.89
N THR A 125 7.40 1.62 6.18
CA THR A 125 6.85 2.14 7.45
C THR A 125 6.03 3.41 7.20
N ARG A 126 5.08 3.71 8.09
CA ARG A 126 4.35 4.99 8.12
C ARG A 126 5.28 6.13 8.60
N GLY A 127 6.06 5.85 9.65
CA GLY A 127 7.02 6.76 10.27
C GLY A 127 8.50 6.35 10.12
N GLN A 128 9.27 7.11 9.32
CA GLN A 128 10.70 6.83 9.03
C GLN A 128 11.71 7.58 9.93
N GLN A 129 11.40 8.81 10.38
CA GLN A 129 12.39 9.76 10.91
C GLN A 129 12.36 9.94 12.44
N GLY A 130 11.59 9.17 13.21
CA GLY A 130 11.59 9.24 14.69
C GLY A 130 11.39 10.63 15.31
N ILE A 131 10.71 11.55 14.61
CA ILE A 131 10.42 12.93 15.06
C ILE A 131 8.96 13.13 15.48
N GLY A 132 8.07 12.21 15.07
CA GLY A 132 6.62 12.39 15.11
C GLY A 132 6.05 12.76 16.47
N ILE A 133 5.98 11.77 17.37
CA ILE A 133 5.33 11.97 18.67
C ILE A 133 6.10 12.94 19.60
N THR A 134 7.43 12.97 19.50
CA THR A 134 8.25 13.96 20.23
C THR A 134 7.96 15.39 19.74
N GLY A 135 7.65 15.57 18.46
CA GLY A 135 7.16 16.84 17.90
C GLY A 135 5.85 17.31 18.55
N VAL A 136 4.94 16.39 18.87
CA VAL A 136 3.69 16.68 19.60
C VAL A 136 3.97 17.16 21.01
N VAL A 137 4.87 16.48 21.74
CA VAL A 137 5.30 16.86 23.09
C VAL A 137 5.93 18.26 23.07
N MET A 138 6.84 18.50 22.12
CA MET A 138 7.47 19.80 21.96
C MET A 138 6.45 20.91 21.64
N TYR A 139 5.52 20.68 20.72
CA TYR A 139 4.49 21.66 20.37
C TYR A 139 3.55 21.96 21.54
N SER A 140 3.15 20.93 22.30
CA SER A 140 2.36 21.06 23.52
C SER A 140 3.05 21.95 24.55
N GLN A 141 4.32 21.68 24.85
CA GLN A 141 5.14 22.45 25.79
C GLN A 141 5.34 23.90 25.33
N LEU A 142 5.68 24.11 24.05
CA LEU A 142 5.94 25.45 23.51
C LEU A 142 4.70 26.33 23.44
N THR A 143 3.50 25.75 23.27
CA THR A 143 2.27 26.51 23.13
C THR A 143 1.50 26.70 24.43
N THR A 144 1.56 25.74 25.35
CA THR A 144 0.77 25.78 26.58
C THR A 144 1.61 25.91 27.86
N GLY A 145 2.92 25.62 27.78
CA GLY A 145 3.82 25.52 28.93
C GLY A 145 3.60 24.28 29.80
N LYS A 146 2.70 23.37 29.40
CA LYS A 146 2.40 22.14 30.14
C LYS A 146 3.13 20.95 29.53
N THR A 147 3.39 19.95 30.37
CA THR A 147 3.91 18.65 29.98
C THR A 147 2.80 17.78 29.38
N THR A 148 3.20 16.75 28.62
CA THR A 148 2.28 15.73 28.07
C THR A 148 2.11 14.60 29.09
N HIS A 149 0.88 14.23 29.40
CA HIS A 149 0.58 13.13 30.31
C HIS A 149 0.58 11.81 29.54
N VAL A 150 1.36 10.83 29.98
CA VAL A 150 1.47 9.51 29.35
C VAL A 150 1.13 8.43 30.36
N VAL A 151 0.21 7.54 29.99
CA VAL A 151 -0.12 6.33 30.74
C VAL A 151 0.15 5.13 29.84
N SER A 152 0.99 4.20 30.28
CA SER A 152 1.28 2.99 29.53
C SER A 152 1.11 1.74 30.38
N LYS A 153 0.47 0.72 29.80
CA LYS A 153 0.20 -0.57 30.43
C LYS A 153 0.74 -1.67 29.52
N ILE A 154 1.59 -2.53 30.06
CA ILE A 154 2.10 -3.72 29.39
C ILE A 154 1.33 -4.92 29.94
N ALA A 155 0.95 -5.88 29.08
CA ALA A 155 0.17 -7.05 29.47
C ALA A 155 0.80 -7.85 30.62
N LYS A 156 2.15 -7.95 30.64
CA LYS A 156 2.90 -8.66 31.68
C LYS A 156 2.93 -7.93 33.03
N ASP A 157 2.74 -6.61 33.05
CA ASP A 157 2.85 -5.81 34.27
C ASP A 157 1.48 -5.70 34.94
N ALA A 158 1.37 -5.93 36.25
CA ALA A 158 0.10 -5.81 36.98
C ALA A 158 -0.40 -4.35 37.09
N THR A 159 0.49 -3.36 37.02
CA THR A 159 0.19 -1.92 37.16
C THR A 159 0.47 -1.17 35.86
N ALA A 160 -0.33 -0.15 35.53
CA ALA A 160 0.02 0.82 34.50
C ALA A 160 0.97 1.88 35.07
N LEU A 161 1.83 2.42 34.22
CA LEU A 161 2.77 3.48 34.55
C LEU A 161 2.24 4.82 34.03
N LYS A 162 2.08 5.79 34.92
CA LYS A 162 1.70 7.16 34.62
C LYS A 162 2.90 8.07 34.82
N MET A 163 3.16 8.97 33.88
CA MET A 163 4.19 10.01 34.01
C MET A 163 3.90 11.20 33.11
N ASP A 164 4.48 12.34 33.47
CA ASP A 164 4.41 13.57 32.70
C ASP A 164 5.75 13.81 32.01
N ILE A 165 5.72 14.10 30.71
CA ILE A 165 6.91 14.21 29.89
C ILE A 165 6.97 15.60 29.24
N GLY A 166 8.11 16.25 29.38
CA GLY A 166 8.53 17.42 28.61
C GLY A 166 9.86 17.17 27.90
N LEU A 167 10.29 18.14 27.11
CA LEU A 167 11.54 18.13 26.35
C LEU A 167 12.45 19.29 26.80
N ASP A 168 13.68 18.97 27.19
CA ASP A 168 14.76 19.95 27.31
C ASP A 168 15.34 20.19 25.91
N THR A 169 15.00 21.32 25.31
CA THR A 169 15.44 21.63 23.95
C THR A 169 16.95 21.82 23.84
N LYS A 170 17.66 22.19 24.91
CA LYS A 170 19.13 22.36 24.85
C LYS A 170 19.87 21.04 24.87
N LYS A 171 19.39 20.08 25.67
CA LYS A 171 20.05 18.77 25.84
C LYS A 171 19.49 17.67 24.94
N ASN A 172 18.36 17.91 24.25
CA ASN A 172 17.59 16.89 23.54
C ASN A 172 17.27 15.67 24.43
N ALA A 173 16.81 15.95 25.64
CA ALA A 173 16.54 14.95 26.67
C ALA A 173 15.16 15.17 27.32
N ALA A 174 14.56 14.09 27.79
CA ALA A 174 13.27 14.12 28.46
C ALA A 174 13.35 14.81 29.82
N ILE A 175 12.35 15.62 30.13
CA ILE A 175 12.07 16.11 31.50
C ILE A 175 10.89 15.30 32.00
N VAL A 176 11.11 14.44 32.99
CA VAL A 176 10.07 13.55 33.54
C VAL A 176 9.62 14.06 34.91
N SER A 177 8.30 14.14 35.11
CA SER A 177 7.68 14.47 36.40
C SER A 177 6.50 13.53 36.70
N ASN A 178 6.01 13.52 37.94
CA ASN A 178 4.79 12.81 38.36
C ASN A 178 4.75 11.33 37.97
N ARG A 179 5.87 10.61 38.19
CA ARG A 179 5.98 9.19 37.89
C ARG A 179 5.30 8.35 38.96
N GLU A 180 4.20 7.70 38.59
CA GLU A 180 3.35 6.91 39.49
C GLU A 180 2.93 5.60 38.84
N ARG A 181 2.71 4.56 39.65
CA ARG A 181 2.10 3.29 39.19
C ARG A 181 0.64 3.25 39.64
N ILE A 182 -0.26 2.94 38.72
CA ILE A 182 -1.70 2.86 38.96
C ILE A 182 -2.21 1.45 38.64
N HIS A 183 -3.22 0.97 39.38
CA HIS A 183 -3.75 -0.39 39.20
C HIS A 183 -4.79 -0.50 38.06
N GLY A 184 -5.37 0.62 37.61
CA GLY A 184 -6.38 0.65 36.55
C GLY A 184 -5.85 1.27 35.25
N PHE A 185 -6.11 0.61 34.13
CA PHE A 185 -6.04 1.17 32.79
C PHE A 185 -7.38 0.89 32.12
N VAL A 186 -8.15 1.94 31.84
CA VAL A 186 -9.52 1.82 31.33
C VAL A 186 -9.66 2.48 29.96
N ASP A 187 -10.52 1.89 29.13
CA ASP A 187 -11.06 2.41 27.87
C ASP A 187 -11.81 3.74 28.11
N HIS A 188 -12.04 4.51 27.04
CA HIS A 188 -13.06 5.56 26.96
C HIS A 188 -14.40 5.20 27.64
N ASN A 189 -14.86 3.95 27.50
CA ASN A 189 -16.10 3.45 28.09
C ASN A 189 -15.97 3.04 29.58
N GLY A 190 -14.80 3.21 30.19
CA GLY A 190 -14.53 2.80 31.57
C GLY A 190 -14.29 1.29 31.74
N LEU A 191 -14.15 0.54 30.65
CA LEU A 191 -13.84 -0.89 30.68
C LEU A 191 -12.34 -1.13 30.90
N PRO A 192 -11.93 -2.13 31.70
CA PRO A 192 -10.51 -2.42 31.89
C PRO A 192 -9.87 -2.90 30.59
N VAL A 193 -8.68 -2.36 30.29
CA VAL A 193 -7.87 -2.73 29.12
C VAL A 193 -6.58 -3.36 29.62
N GLU A 194 -6.24 -4.54 29.10
CA GLU A 194 -5.08 -5.32 29.58
C GLU A 194 -3.73 -4.68 29.23
N HIS A 195 -3.63 -4.05 28.07
CA HIS A 195 -2.42 -3.41 27.55
C HIS A 195 -2.76 -2.24 26.64
N GLY A 196 -1.88 -1.24 26.60
CA GLY A 196 -2.06 -0.08 25.73
C GLY A 196 -1.27 1.15 26.15
N LEU A 197 -1.48 2.21 25.39
CA LEU A 197 -0.88 3.52 25.62
C LEU A 197 -1.97 4.59 25.54
N ARG A 198 -1.92 5.55 26.47
CA ARG A 198 -2.78 6.73 26.49
C ARG A 198 -1.92 7.98 26.61
N ILE A 199 -2.14 8.93 25.72
CA ILE A 199 -1.37 10.18 25.61
C ILE A 199 -2.35 11.34 25.71
N GLU A 200 -2.12 12.27 26.63
CA GLU A 200 -2.90 13.50 26.78
C GLU A 200 -2.00 14.71 26.56
N ALA A 201 -2.18 15.40 25.44
CA ALA A 201 -1.35 16.52 25.00
C ALA A 201 -2.19 17.80 24.91
N PRO A 202 -2.07 18.74 25.88
CA PRO A 202 -2.69 20.05 25.77
C PRO A 202 -1.92 20.92 24.78
N MET A 203 -2.59 21.49 23.78
CA MET A 203 -1.94 22.32 22.76
C MET A 203 -2.80 23.48 22.29
N LYS A 204 -2.17 24.53 21.74
CA LYS A 204 -2.89 25.60 21.06
C LYS A 204 -3.34 25.11 19.68
N ALA A 205 -4.64 24.90 19.51
CA ALA A 205 -5.22 24.29 18.32
C ALA A 205 -6.67 24.72 18.10
N LYS A 206 -7.15 24.63 16.85
CA LYS A 206 -8.51 25.00 16.46
C LYS A 206 -9.14 23.88 15.65
N PHE A 207 -10.17 23.27 16.20
CA PHE A 207 -10.98 22.27 15.50
C PHE A 207 -11.96 22.94 14.54
N GLN A 208 -12.02 22.44 13.30
CA GLN A 208 -12.95 22.88 12.26
C GLN A 208 -13.49 21.66 11.49
N ARG A 209 -14.76 21.73 11.10
CA ARG A 209 -15.43 20.72 10.25
C ARG A 209 -15.17 21.00 8.77
N GLY A 210 -15.17 19.95 7.94
CA GLY A 210 -15.04 20.05 6.48
C GLY A 210 -14.00 19.09 5.89
N LYS A 211 -13.58 19.34 4.64
CA LYS A 211 -12.65 18.47 3.90
C LYS A 211 -11.24 18.39 4.49
N LYS A 212 -10.79 19.43 5.20
CA LYS A 212 -9.49 19.47 5.90
C LYS A 212 -9.67 19.35 7.41
N SER A 213 -10.58 18.47 7.83
CA SER A 213 -10.85 18.23 9.26
C SER A 213 -10.13 16.98 9.75
N VAL A 214 -9.96 16.89 11.07
CA VAL A 214 -9.48 15.68 11.73
C VAL A 214 -10.40 14.49 11.39
N GLY A 215 -11.73 14.69 11.43
CA GLY A 215 -12.68 13.63 11.08
C GLY A 215 -12.49 13.09 9.65
N GLN A 216 -12.19 13.94 8.66
CA GLN A 216 -11.89 13.47 7.31
C GLN A 216 -10.59 12.65 7.25
N TYR A 217 -9.54 13.09 7.94
CA TYR A 217 -8.29 12.32 8.02
C TYR A 217 -8.51 10.93 8.61
N LEU A 218 -9.32 10.82 9.67
CA LEU A 218 -9.66 9.54 10.30
C LEU A 218 -10.50 8.65 9.38
N ARG A 219 -11.43 9.23 8.63
CA ARG A 219 -12.18 8.52 7.58
C ARG A 219 -11.24 7.93 6.54
N MET A 220 -10.34 8.74 5.99
CA MET A 220 -9.34 8.28 5.02
C MET A 220 -8.44 7.18 5.59
N THR A 221 -8.02 7.33 6.86
CA THR A 221 -7.20 6.33 7.56
C THR A 221 -7.95 5.01 7.72
N ALA A 222 -9.25 5.04 8.00
CA ALA A 222 -10.07 3.85 8.14
C ALA A 222 -10.31 3.10 6.81
N ILE A 223 -10.36 3.80 5.67
CA ILE A 223 -10.48 3.19 4.34
C ILE A 223 -9.26 2.31 4.04
N VAL A 224 -8.07 2.81 4.38
CA VAL A 224 -6.79 2.16 4.09
C VAL A 224 -6.38 1.11 5.11
N ASN A 225 -6.95 1.17 6.32
CA ASN A 225 -6.69 0.23 7.40
C ASN A 225 -7.99 -0.46 7.81
N PRO A 226 -8.55 -1.36 6.98
CA PRO A 226 -9.85 -1.99 7.23
C PRO A 226 -9.83 -2.94 8.44
N HIS A 227 -8.66 -3.37 8.89
CA HIS A 227 -8.47 -4.18 10.11
C HIS A 227 -8.52 -3.37 11.41
N ALA A 228 -8.47 -2.04 11.34
CA ALA A 228 -8.43 -1.17 12.51
C ALA A 228 -9.82 -0.67 12.88
N THR A 229 -10.11 -0.63 14.18
CA THR A 229 -11.26 0.06 14.75
C THR A 229 -10.85 1.44 15.23
N ILE A 230 -11.46 2.49 14.68
CA ILE A 230 -11.13 3.90 15.00
C ILE A 230 -12.37 4.58 15.56
N ARG A 231 -12.27 5.08 16.80
CA ARG A 231 -13.29 5.87 17.49
C ARG A 231 -12.81 7.31 17.65
N PHE A 232 -13.66 8.27 17.33
CA PHE A 232 -13.36 9.69 17.38
C PHE A 232 -14.51 10.49 17.98
N HIS A 233 -14.17 11.33 18.96
CA HIS A 233 -15.12 12.23 19.61
C HIS A 233 -14.51 13.62 19.79
N ALA A 234 -15.19 14.65 19.30
CA ALA A 234 -14.81 16.04 19.52
C ALA A 234 -15.84 16.73 20.42
N TYR A 235 -15.39 17.35 21.51
CA TYR A 235 -16.22 18.02 22.50
C TYR A 235 -15.99 19.52 22.53
N ASN A 236 -17.05 20.29 22.80
CA ASN A 236 -16.97 21.74 23.01
C ASN A 236 -16.52 22.10 24.44
N GLU A 237 -16.56 23.38 24.79
CA GLU A 237 -16.17 23.87 26.14
C GLU A 237 -17.17 23.43 27.23
N GLU A 238 -18.42 23.17 26.84
CA GLU A 238 -19.52 22.70 27.69
C GLU A 238 -19.60 21.16 27.73
N ASN A 239 -18.58 20.47 27.20
CA ASN A 239 -18.50 19.01 27.11
C ASN A 239 -19.58 18.35 26.22
N GLU A 240 -20.21 19.11 25.33
CA GLU A 240 -21.15 18.60 24.33
C GLU A 240 -20.40 18.10 23.07
N LEU A 241 -20.93 17.06 22.46
CA LEU A 241 -20.35 16.43 21.28
C LEU A 241 -20.57 17.29 20.02
N ILE A 242 -19.50 17.77 19.41
CA ILE A 242 -19.51 18.57 18.17
C ILE A 242 -19.48 17.66 16.93
N ASP A 243 -18.67 16.62 16.99
CA ASP A 243 -18.43 15.69 15.89
C ASP A 243 -18.06 14.34 16.47
N SER A 244 -18.52 13.27 15.83
CA SER A 244 -18.10 11.92 16.17
C SER A 244 -17.96 11.07 14.92
N PHE A 245 -17.06 10.11 14.99
CA PHE A 245 -16.84 9.16 13.92
C PHE A 245 -16.45 7.84 14.56
N VAL A 246 -17.19 6.78 14.23
CA VAL A 246 -16.85 5.43 14.65
C VAL A 246 -16.74 4.59 13.39
N SER A 247 -15.62 3.88 13.30
CA SER A 247 -15.29 3.02 12.17
C SER A 247 -14.88 1.69 12.71
N GLU A 248 -15.77 0.70 12.61
CA GLU A 248 -15.48 -0.66 13.05
C GLU A 248 -14.64 -1.40 12.01
N ARG A 249 -13.84 -2.37 12.46
CA ARG A 249 -13.03 -3.20 11.56
C ARG A 249 -13.94 -4.03 10.64
N VAL A 250 -13.51 -4.22 9.40
CA VAL A 250 -14.21 -5.02 8.37
C VAL A 250 -13.57 -6.41 8.22
N THR A 251 -12.30 -6.53 8.60
CA THR A 251 -11.52 -7.76 8.50
C THR A 251 -10.73 -7.97 9.78
N ASP A 252 -10.61 -9.22 10.22
CA ASP A 252 -9.69 -9.62 11.30
C ASP A 252 -8.34 -10.10 10.75
N ARG A 253 -8.15 -10.08 9.43
CA ARG A 253 -6.87 -10.38 8.80
C ARG A 253 -5.95 -9.17 8.86
N LEU A 254 -4.84 -9.33 9.59
CA LEU A 254 -3.78 -8.34 9.63
C LEU A 254 -2.95 -8.33 8.33
N PRO A 255 -2.40 -7.16 7.96
CA PRO A 255 -1.41 -7.02 6.89
C PRO A 255 -0.25 -8.00 6.97
N ARG A 256 0.41 -8.26 5.83
CA ARG A 256 1.63 -9.07 5.81
C ARG A 256 2.75 -8.34 6.57
N PRO A 257 3.55 -9.05 7.39
CA PRO A 257 4.70 -8.45 8.05
C PRO A 257 5.75 -8.05 7.00
N VAL A 258 6.26 -6.83 7.13
CA VAL A 258 7.31 -6.31 6.26
C VAL A 258 8.67 -6.82 6.72
N ARG A 259 9.49 -7.29 5.78
CA ARG A 259 10.87 -7.72 6.06
C ARG A 259 11.86 -6.59 5.85
N GLU A 260 12.93 -6.65 6.62
CA GLU A 260 14.06 -5.73 6.50
C GLU A 260 14.92 -6.14 5.31
N ILE A 261 15.25 -5.20 4.44
CA ILE A 261 16.10 -5.45 3.28
C ILE A 261 17.41 -4.68 3.37
N LYS A 262 18.40 -5.21 2.67
CA LYS A 262 19.69 -4.56 2.46
C LYS A 262 19.57 -3.46 1.39
N PRO A 263 20.38 -2.40 1.47
CA PRO A 263 20.39 -1.35 0.44
C PRO A 263 20.72 -1.93 -0.94
N HIS A 264 20.04 -1.45 -1.97
CA HIS A 264 20.35 -1.81 -3.35
C HIS A 264 21.38 -0.83 -3.95
N PRO A 265 22.35 -1.29 -4.77
CA PRO A 265 23.42 -0.43 -5.29
C PRO A 265 22.95 0.79 -6.09
N HIS A 266 21.94 0.65 -6.95
CA HIS A 266 21.37 1.78 -7.73
C HIS A 266 20.80 2.93 -6.88
N GLY A 267 20.55 2.72 -5.58
CA GLY A 267 19.99 3.74 -4.69
C GLY A 267 21.01 4.45 -3.83
N ILE A 268 22.29 4.12 -3.98
CA ILE A 268 23.34 4.55 -3.06
C ILE A 268 24.09 5.74 -3.62
N GLU A 269 24.26 6.76 -2.78
CA GLU A 269 25.10 7.91 -3.08
C GLU A 269 26.51 7.73 -2.49
N ILE A 270 27.48 8.49 -3.01
CA ILE A 270 28.89 8.41 -2.59
C ILE A 270 29.07 8.61 -1.08
N GLY A 271 28.28 9.50 -0.46
CA GLY A 271 28.32 9.73 0.99
C GLY A 271 27.88 8.50 1.79
N SER A 272 26.80 7.86 1.36
CA SER A 272 26.29 6.62 1.96
C SER A 272 27.27 5.46 1.73
N LEU A 273 27.84 5.32 0.53
CA LEU A 273 28.84 4.31 0.22
C LEU A 273 30.08 4.45 1.11
N ASN A 274 30.62 5.67 1.25
CA ASN A 274 31.78 5.93 2.10
C ASN A 274 31.49 5.64 3.58
N ARG A 275 30.25 5.89 4.04
CA ARG A 275 29.84 5.51 5.40
C ARG A 275 29.79 3.98 5.54
N LEU A 276 29.18 3.27 4.60
CA LEU A 276 29.11 1.81 4.60
C LEU A 276 30.50 1.17 4.56
N LEU A 277 31.43 1.70 3.76
CA LEU A 277 32.82 1.24 3.69
C LEU A 277 33.56 1.41 5.03
N ARG A 278 33.28 2.50 5.76
CA ARG A 278 33.88 2.78 7.08
C ARG A 278 33.27 1.95 8.20
N ASP A 279 31.96 1.75 8.17
CA ASP A 279 31.19 1.03 9.20
C ASP A 279 31.22 -0.50 8.98
N SER A 280 31.74 -0.97 7.84
CA SER A 280 31.76 -2.40 7.50
C SER A 280 32.62 -3.23 8.45
N SER A 281 32.09 -4.36 8.89
CA SER A 281 32.81 -5.39 9.64
C SER A 281 33.52 -6.43 8.76
N GLU A 282 33.38 -6.33 7.43
CA GLU A 282 33.91 -7.31 6.48
C GLU A 282 35.43 -7.16 6.27
N ARG A 283 36.12 -8.29 6.11
CA ARG A 283 37.58 -8.30 5.90
C ARG A 283 37.99 -8.01 4.45
N ASN A 284 37.10 -8.35 3.50
CA ASN A 284 37.37 -8.37 2.08
C ASN A 284 36.26 -7.63 1.31
N MET A 285 36.61 -7.02 0.18
CA MET A 285 35.64 -6.34 -0.70
C MET A 285 34.59 -7.30 -1.29
N ARG A 286 34.94 -8.56 -1.52
CA ARG A 286 33.99 -9.62 -1.93
C ARG A 286 32.86 -9.78 -0.91
N GLY A 287 33.21 -9.96 0.36
CA GLY A 287 32.23 -10.08 1.45
C GLY A 287 31.42 -8.81 1.64
N PHE A 288 32.07 -7.64 1.53
CA PHE A 288 31.37 -6.35 1.61
C PHE A 288 30.27 -6.20 0.56
N LEU A 289 30.57 -6.42 -0.72
CA LEU A 289 29.59 -6.26 -1.79
C LEU A 289 28.42 -7.25 -1.64
N ARG A 290 28.71 -8.52 -1.35
CA ARG A 290 27.68 -9.56 -1.25
C ARG A 290 26.82 -9.45 0.01
N HIS A 291 27.43 -9.15 1.16
CA HIS A 291 26.71 -9.17 2.44
C HIS A 291 26.05 -7.83 2.76
N THR A 292 26.55 -6.72 2.23
CA THR A 292 26.02 -5.38 2.54
C THR A 292 24.89 -4.96 1.62
N PHE A 293 24.93 -5.36 0.34
CA PHE A 293 23.93 -4.94 -0.66
C PHE A 293 22.97 -6.08 -1.02
N SER A 294 21.77 -5.72 -1.48
CA SER A 294 20.83 -6.65 -2.10
C SER A 294 21.04 -6.70 -3.62
N GLY A 295 20.78 -7.86 -4.23
CA GLY A 295 20.73 -8.00 -5.70
C GLY A 295 22.08 -8.02 -6.42
N ILE A 296 23.20 -8.30 -5.73
CA ILE A 296 24.53 -8.47 -6.35
C ILE A 296 24.85 -9.97 -6.52
N PRO A 297 24.75 -10.53 -7.74
CA PRO A 297 25.29 -11.85 -8.02
C PRO A 297 26.81 -11.84 -8.07
N MET A 298 27.41 -13.02 -7.90
CA MET A 298 28.84 -13.28 -7.93
C MET A 298 29.50 -12.82 -9.24
N ARG A 299 28.85 -13.08 -10.38
CA ARG A 299 29.29 -12.56 -11.68
C ARG A 299 29.36 -11.03 -11.72
N ALA A 300 28.30 -10.35 -11.30
CA ALA A 300 28.26 -8.88 -11.28
C ALA A 300 29.27 -8.30 -10.30
N MET A 301 29.48 -8.95 -9.15
CA MET A 301 30.50 -8.54 -8.19
C MET A 301 31.91 -8.59 -8.81
N LYS A 302 32.27 -9.69 -9.49
CA LYS A 302 33.56 -9.83 -10.18
C LYS A 302 33.74 -8.71 -11.21
N GLU A 303 32.70 -8.47 -12.02
CA GLU A 303 32.69 -7.41 -13.04
C GLU A 303 32.84 -6.01 -12.44
N ILE A 304 32.17 -5.71 -11.32
CA ILE A 304 32.28 -4.43 -10.61
C ILE A 304 33.71 -4.23 -10.09
N LEU A 305 34.32 -5.26 -9.52
CA LEU A 305 35.68 -5.16 -8.95
C LEU A 305 36.74 -5.02 -10.05
N GLU A 306 36.58 -5.71 -11.17
CA GLU A 306 37.45 -5.57 -12.35
C GLU A 306 37.38 -4.17 -12.97
N ARG A 307 36.17 -3.61 -13.12
CA ARG A 307 35.99 -2.25 -13.67
C ARG A 307 36.46 -1.14 -12.73
N SER A 308 36.40 -1.38 -11.43
CA SER A 308 36.84 -0.40 -10.42
C SER A 308 38.32 -0.52 -10.05
N ASP A 309 39.07 -1.44 -10.66
CA ASP A 309 40.49 -1.70 -10.35
C ASP A 309 40.74 -1.93 -8.85
N VAL A 310 39.79 -2.61 -8.18
CA VAL A 310 39.85 -2.92 -6.75
C VAL A 310 40.10 -4.41 -6.56
N ASP A 311 41.20 -4.76 -5.90
CA ASP A 311 41.47 -6.14 -5.51
C ASP A 311 40.43 -6.65 -4.50
N GLN A 312 39.91 -7.85 -4.77
CA GLN A 312 38.90 -8.55 -3.97
C GLN A 312 39.32 -8.71 -2.50
N LYS A 313 40.63 -8.79 -2.22
CA LYS A 313 41.20 -9.01 -0.88
C LYS A 313 41.42 -7.72 -0.07
N ILE A 314 41.21 -6.55 -0.67
CA ILE A 314 41.35 -5.28 0.04
C ILE A 314 40.26 -5.17 1.11
N ALA A 315 40.63 -4.58 2.25
CA ALA A 315 39.68 -4.27 3.32
C ALA A 315 38.84 -3.04 2.96
N PRO A 316 37.51 -3.05 3.16
CA PRO A 316 36.60 -1.95 2.78
C PRO A 316 37.01 -0.57 3.31
N GLY A 317 37.50 -0.51 4.55
CA GLY A 317 37.93 0.75 5.17
C GLY A 317 39.19 1.38 4.58
N LYS A 318 39.93 0.68 3.71
CA LYS A 318 41.18 1.17 3.07
C LYS A 318 40.96 1.65 1.63
N VAL A 319 39.74 1.58 1.12
CA VAL A 319 39.40 1.99 -0.25
C VAL A 319 39.59 3.51 -0.40
N THR A 320 40.22 3.94 -1.49
CA THR A 320 40.43 5.36 -1.78
C THR A 320 39.12 6.02 -2.22
N PRO A 321 38.92 7.33 -1.99
CA PRO A 321 37.73 8.03 -2.47
C PRO A 321 37.50 7.94 -3.99
N GLU A 322 38.58 7.87 -4.76
CA GLU A 322 38.56 7.69 -6.22
C GLU A 322 38.03 6.31 -6.61
N ALA A 323 38.52 5.25 -5.95
CA ALA A 323 38.00 3.89 -6.15
C ALA A 323 36.52 3.78 -5.74
N SER A 324 36.10 4.45 -4.65
CA SER A 324 34.68 4.51 -4.27
C SER A 324 33.80 5.15 -5.35
N GLN A 325 34.30 6.16 -6.06
CA GLN A 325 33.57 6.76 -7.18
C GLN A 325 33.47 5.81 -8.37
N GLN A 326 34.55 5.07 -8.68
CA GLN A 326 34.55 4.07 -9.75
C GLN A 326 33.60 2.90 -9.46
N ILE A 327 33.54 2.44 -8.21
CA ILE A 327 32.54 1.44 -7.76
C ILE A 327 31.13 1.96 -8.00
N LEU A 328 30.86 3.22 -7.64
CA LEU A 328 29.54 3.83 -7.82
C LEU A 328 29.15 3.97 -9.29
N THR A 329 30.08 4.34 -10.16
CA THR A 329 29.84 4.36 -11.61
C THR A 329 29.55 2.95 -12.13
N SER A 330 30.33 1.96 -11.67
CA SER A 330 30.16 0.55 -12.06
C SER A 330 28.79 -0.01 -11.66
N PHE A 331 28.22 0.44 -10.54
CA PHE A 331 26.87 0.03 -10.14
C PHE A 331 25.78 0.41 -11.15
N ASN A 332 25.93 1.50 -11.91
CA ASN A 332 24.93 1.91 -12.90
C ASN A 332 25.12 1.22 -14.26
N GLU A 333 26.32 0.68 -14.53
CA GLU A 333 26.65 0.06 -15.81
C GLU A 333 26.45 -1.46 -15.81
N VAL A 334 26.62 -2.11 -14.66
CA VAL A 334 26.49 -3.56 -14.51
C VAL A 334 25.03 -3.95 -14.27
N ARG A 335 24.57 -5.02 -14.93
CA ARG A 335 23.20 -5.53 -14.75
C ARG A 335 23.10 -6.23 -13.40
N LEU A 336 22.37 -5.60 -12.47
CA LEU A 336 22.07 -6.13 -11.14
C LEU A 336 20.67 -6.76 -11.10
N MET A 337 20.46 -7.65 -10.13
CA MET A 337 19.14 -8.23 -9.88
C MET A 337 18.25 -7.24 -9.11
N PRO A 338 16.93 -7.24 -9.35
CA PRO A 338 16.03 -6.37 -8.62
C PRO A 338 16.03 -6.71 -7.12
N PRO A 339 15.87 -5.72 -6.23
CA PRO A 339 15.70 -5.94 -4.81
C PRO A 339 14.45 -6.77 -4.49
N PRO A 340 14.45 -7.53 -3.39
CA PRO A 340 13.31 -8.33 -2.97
C PRO A 340 12.09 -7.47 -2.62
N THR A 341 10.89 -8.02 -2.83
CA THR A 341 9.61 -7.31 -2.72
C THR A 341 8.91 -7.52 -1.37
N ASP A 342 9.37 -8.50 -0.58
CA ASP A 342 8.90 -8.82 0.79
C ASP A 342 9.01 -7.66 1.80
N CYS A 343 9.73 -6.60 1.45
CA CYS A 343 9.79 -5.38 2.25
C CYS A 343 8.55 -4.49 2.11
N LEU A 344 7.65 -4.81 1.19
CA LEU A 344 6.40 -4.10 0.94
C LEU A 344 5.21 -4.88 1.50
N SER A 345 4.28 -4.13 2.06
CA SER A 345 2.97 -4.58 2.53
C SER A 345 1.89 -3.71 1.87
N PRO A 346 1.52 -4.00 0.61
CA PRO A 346 0.39 -3.35 -0.07
C PRO A 346 -0.93 -3.54 0.70
N ILE A 347 -1.97 -2.76 0.38
CA ILE A 347 -3.29 -2.91 1.00
C ILE A 347 -3.99 -4.15 0.43
N GLU A 348 -3.77 -4.47 -0.84
CA GLU A 348 -4.44 -5.50 -1.64
C GLU A 348 -5.82 -5.06 -2.16
N ASP A 349 -6.14 -5.47 -3.40
CA ASP A 349 -7.33 -5.06 -4.15
C ASP A 349 -8.66 -5.25 -3.41
N LEU A 350 -8.79 -6.36 -2.68
CA LEU A 350 -10.01 -6.71 -1.97
C LEU A 350 -10.22 -5.81 -0.76
N LEU A 351 -9.14 -5.49 -0.04
CA LEU A 351 -9.19 -4.64 1.14
C LEU A 351 -9.46 -3.19 0.76
N ILE A 352 -8.90 -2.72 -0.37
CA ILE A 352 -9.25 -1.43 -0.95
C ILE A 352 -10.74 -1.41 -1.33
N LYS A 353 -11.24 -2.45 -2.00
CA LYS A 353 -12.66 -2.55 -2.36
C LYS A 353 -13.57 -2.48 -1.13
N LYS A 354 -13.29 -3.29 -0.10
CA LYS A 354 -14.01 -3.29 1.18
C LYS A 354 -13.91 -1.95 1.91
N GLY A 355 -12.75 -1.30 1.87
CA GLY A 355 -12.53 0.02 2.45
C GLY A 355 -13.29 1.13 1.72
N LEU A 356 -13.46 1.02 0.39
CA LEU A 356 -14.18 1.98 -0.45
C LEU A 356 -15.70 1.77 -0.40
N GLU A 357 -16.16 0.52 -0.31
CA GLU A 357 -17.57 0.17 -0.06
C GLU A 357 -18.02 0.65 1.33
N LYS A 358 -17.08 0.85 2.26
CA LYS A 358 -17.34 1.39 3.59
C LYS A 358 -17.84 2.84 3.51
N GLY A 359 -19.15 2.99 3.49
CA GLY A 359 -19.85 4.29 3.46
C GLY A 359 -20.50 4.63 2.13
N VAL A 360 -20.51 3.73 1.13
CA VAL A 360 -21.18 3.95 -0.16
C VAL A 360 -21.90 2.67 -0.61
N ASP A 361 -23.24 2.66 -0.55
CA ASP A 361 -24.05 1.45 -0.80
C ASP A 361 -24.38 1.18 -2.29
N SER A 362 -24.19 2.13 -3.21
CA SER A 362 -24.69 2.00 -4.60
C SER A 362 -23.71 2.36 -5.72
N ALA A 363 -22.42 2.48 -5.43
CA ALA A 363 -21.42 2.89 -6.42
C ALA A 363 -20.68 1.72 -7.06
N PHE A 364 -20.30 1.89 -8.33
CA PHE A 364 -19.39 0.98 -9.02
C PHE A 364 -17.97 1.15 -8.44
N VAL A 365 -17.37 0.07 -7.95
CA VAL A 365 -16.01 0.07 -7.39
C VAL A 365 -15.12 -0.82 -8.25
N SER A 366 -14.00 -0.27 -8.70
CA SER A 366 -12.92 -1.01 -9.37
C SER A 366 -11.61 -0.74 -8.65
N THR A 367 -10.83 -1.79 -8.38
CA THR A 367 -9.50 -1.71 -7.76
C THR A 367 -8.48 -2.44 -8.62
N LEU A 368 -7.22 -2.04 -8.50
CA LEU A 368 -6.10 -2.64 -9.21
C LEU A 368 -4.81 -2.49 -8.41
N THR A 369 -4.10 -3.61 -8.26
CA THR A 369 -2.78 -3.69 -7.64
C THR A 369 -1.78 -4.11 -8.70
N ARG A 370 -0.82 -3.23 -9.02
CA ARG A 370 0.23 -3.54 -10.01
C ARG A 370 1.32 -4.41 -9.41
N ALA A 371 2.09 -5.07 -10.26
CA ALA A 371 3.33 -5.72 -9.85
C ALA A 371 4.32 -4.68 -9.27
N PRO A 372 5.17 -5.06 -8.29
CA PRO A 372 6.15 -4.17 -7.71
C PRO A 372 7.20 -3.74 -8.75
N GLY A 373 7.54 -2.45 -8.77
CA GLY A 373 8.62 -1.87 -9.55
C GLY A 373 9.76 -1.39 -8.67
N VAL A 374 10.84 -0.90 -9.27
CA VAL A 374 12.03 -0.41 -8.55
C VAL A 374 12.36 0.99 -9.04
N ALA A 375 12.53 1.94 -8.12
CA ALA A 375 12.94 3.31 -8.42
C ALA A 375 14.12 3.71 -7.53
N ASN A 376 15.24 4.10 -8.15
CA ASN A 376 16.48 4.46 -7.43
C ASN A 376 16.86 3.40 -6.38
N GLY A 377 16.82 2.11 -6.74
CA GLY A 377 17.12 1.00 -5.84
C GLY A 377 16.08 0.70 -4.75
N ASN A 378 14.96 1.43 -4.70
CA ASN A 378 13.89 1.19 -3.72
C ASN A 378 12.71 0.48 -4.39
N PRO A 379 12.29 -0.69 -3.90
CA PRO A 379 11.03 -1.31 -4.31
C PRO A 379 9.85 -0.39 -4.02
N PHE A 380 8.94 -0.29 -4.98
CA PHE A 380 7.66 0.37 -4.80
C PHE A 380 6.53 -0.39 -5.49
N GLN A 381 5.31 -0.22 -5.01
CA GLN A 381 4.12 -0.81 -5.58
C GLN A 381 3.00 0.23 -5.61
N VAL A 382 2.24 0.23 -6.70
CA VAL A 382 1.15 1.18 -6.93
C VAL A 382 -0.18 0.44 -6.91
N GLU A 383 -1.11 0.96 -6.11
CA GLU A 383 -2.49 0.49 -6.04
C GLU A 383 -3.43 1.64 -6.36
N VAL A 384 -4.46 1.37 -7.14
CA VAL A 384 -5.42 2.39 -7.55
C VAL A 384 -6.84 1.86 -7.33
N GLY A 385 -7.73 2.73 -6.88
CA GLY A 385 -9.14 2.44 -6.73
C GLY A 385 -9.99 3.54 -7.37
N LEU A 386 -11.13 3.16 -7.93
CA LEU A 386 -12.11 4.07 -8.49
C LEU A 386 -13.48 3.71 -7.95
N ILE A 387 -14.16 4.70 -7.39
CA ILE A 387 -15.59 4.67 -7.10
C ILE A 387 -16.30 5.56 -8.12
N TYR A 388 -17.35 5.07 -8.76
CA TYR A 388 -18.20 5.87 -9.67
C TYR A 388 -19.67 5.77 -9.27
N GLY A 389 -20.36 6.92 -9.22
CA GLY A 389 -21.77 7.01 -8.89
C GLY A 389 -22.06 7.19 -7.40
N ASN A 390 -21.07 7.64 -6.62
CA ASN A 390 -21.27 7.96 -5.22
C ASN A 390 -22.24 9.16 -5.06
N SER A 391 -23.30 9.00 -4.28
CA SER A 391 -24.26 10.06 -3.97
C SER A 391 -23.64 11.27 -3.26
N ASP A 392 -22.54 11.06 -2.54
CA ASP A 392 -21.86 12.12 -1.78
C ASP A 392 -21.00 13.03 -2.66
N VAL A 393 -20.72 12.63 -3.90
CA VAL A 393 -19.88 13.38 -4.85
C VAL A 393 -20.76 14.02 -5.93
N SER A 394 -20.77 15.35 -5.98
CA SER A 394 -21.51 16.09 -7.00
C SER A 394 -21.02 15.76 -8.40
N ALA A 395 -21.95 15.41 -9.31
CA ALA A 395 -21.65 15.07 -10.69
C ALA A 395 -21.03 16.22 -11.51
N ASP A 396 -21.30 17.47 -11.13
CA ASP A 396 -20.81 18.67 -11.82
C ASP A 396 -19.47 19.20 -11.27
N GLY A 397 -19.02 18.64 -10.14
CA GLY A 397 -17.79 19.03 -9.46
C GLY A 397 -16.54 18.34 -10.00
N PRO A 398 -15.34 18.83 -9.62
CA PRO A 398 -14.11 18.06 -9.80
C PRO A 398 -14.20 16.75 -9.01
N ILE A 399 -13.60 15.69 -9.55
CA ILE A 399 -13.53 14.40 -8.88
C ILE A 399 -12.88 14.52 -7.49
N GLU A 400 -13.26 13.63 -6.57
CA GLU A 400 -12.57 13.50 -5.31
C GLU A 400 -11.30 12.66 -5.48
N VAL A 401 -10.18 13.13 -4.93
CA VAL A 401 -8.89 12.44 -5.02
C VAL A 401 -8.42 12.06 -3.63
N LEU A 402 -8.28 10.76 -3.39
CA LEU A 402 -7.74 10.19 -2.17
C LEU A 402 -6.30 9.74 -2.44
N ARG A 403 -5.35 10.36 -1.74
CA ARG A 403 -3.91 10.11 -1.91
C ARG A 403 -3.35 9.43 -0.68
N PHE A 404 -2.62 8.35 -0.89
CA PHE A 404 -2.00 7.59 0.18
C PHE A 404 -0.54 7.26 -0.15
N ALA A 405 0.32 7.35 0.86
CA ALA A 405 1.69 6.90 0.78
C ALA A 405 1.99 6.04 2.02
N ASN A 406 2.46 4.81 1.83
CA ASN A 406 2.70 3.85 2.91
C ASN A 406 1.55 3.77 3.92
N ARG A 407 0.32 3.64 3.42
CA ARG A 407 -0.92 3.62 4.22
C ARG A 407 -1.24 4.89 5.04
N VAL A 408 -0.53 5.99 4.80
CA VAL A 408 -0.79 7.29 5.43
C VAL A 408 -1.54 8.21 4.44
N PRO A 409 -2.68 8.78 4.84
CA PRO A 409 -3.41 9.76 4.01
C PRO A 409 -2.65 11.08 3.83
N LEU A 410 -2.66 11.62 2.60
CA LEU A 410 -2.06 12.92 2.26
C LEU A 410 -3.17 13.96 2.01
N MET A 411 -3.36 14.90 2.95
CA MET A 411 -4.46 15.88 2.87
C MET A 411 -4.06 17.23 2.25
N TYR A 412 -2.80 17.66 2.40
CA TYR A 412 -2.36 18.98 1.95
C TYR A 412 -1.54 18.92 0.65
N GLN A 413 -1.29 20.08 0.03
CA GLN A 413 -0.42 20.26 -1.15
C GLN A 413 -0.77 19.36 -2.36
N GLN A 414 -2.06 19.19 -2.65
CA GLN A 414 -2.53 18.35 -3.75
C GLN A 414 -1.92 18.73 -5.11
N GLY A 415 -1.82 20.02 -5.45
CA GLY A 415 -1.33 20.48 -6.76
C GLY A 415 0.15 20.19 -7.04
N GLY A 416 0.97 19.98 -6.00
CA GLY A 416 2.40 19.66 -6.15
C GLY A 416 2.71 18.18 -6.07
N CYS A 417 1.72 17.33 -5.84
CA CYS A 417 1.94 15.91 -5.56
C CYS A 417 1.98 15.06 -6.84
N LEU A 418 2.98 14.19 -6.92
CA LEU A 418 3.11 13.18 -7.98
C LEU A 418 1.81 12.39 -8.23
N LEU A 419 1.11 11.97 -7.17
CA LEU A 419 -0.11 11.17 -7.29
C LEU A 419 -1.23 11.93 -8.01
N THR A 420 -1.37 13.24 -7.74
CA THR A 420 -2.35 14.10 -8.44
C THR A 420 -1.93 14.30 -9.88
N LYS A 421 -0.65 14.61 -10.13
CA LYS A 421 -0.10 14.76 -11.48
C LYS A 421 -0.33 13.49 -12.30
N GLY A 422 -0.19 12.32 -11.68
CA GLY A 422 -0.49 11.02 -12.29
C GLY A 422 -1.91 10.96 -12.86
N ILE A 423 -2.90 11.40 -12.09
CA ILE A 423 -4.31 11.50 -12.51
C ILE A 423 -4.48 12.53 -13.63
N GLU A 424 -3.84 13.68 -13.52
CA GLU A 424 -3.92 14.75 -14.54
C GLU A 424 -3.29 14.35 -15.87
N SER A 425 -2.31 13.43 -15.86
CA SER A 425 -1.59 12.97 -17.06
C SER A 425 -2.42 12.05 -17.96
N VAL A 426 -3.53 11.50 -17.45
CA VAL A 426 -4.42 10.58 -18.17
C VAL A 426 -5.55 11.37 -18.84
N SER A 427 -5.87 11.02 -20.08
CA SER A 427 -6.99 11.62 -20.81
C SER A 427 -8.30 10.92 -20.43
N TRP A 428 -9.03 11.48 -19.46
CA TRP A 428 -10.24 10.88 -18.91
C TRP A 428 -11.47 10.98 -19.81
N LYS A 429 -11.45 11.91 -20.79
CA LYS A 429 -12.51 12.07 -21.79
C LYS A 429 -12.76 10.77 -22.58
N GLY A 430 -11.70 10.03 -22.89
CA GLY A 430 -11.79 8.74 -23.60
C GLY A 430 -12.42 7.61 -22.76
N TYR A 431 -12.46 7.78 -21.43
CA TYR A 431 -12.97 6.81 -20.46
C TYR A 431 -14.36 7.17 -19.91
N GLY A 432 -14.93 8.30 -20.36
CA GLY A 432 -16.30 8.70 -20.04
C GLY A 432 -16.44 9.64 -18.85
N LEU A 433 -15.37 10.25 -18.35
CA LEU A 433 -15.46 11.43 -17.45
C LEU A 433 -15.26 12.71 -18.24
N ASP A 434 -15.91 13.80 -17.82
CA ASP A 434 -15.71 15.08 -18.47
C ASP A 434 -14.39 15.71 -18.01
N GLN A 435 -13.70 16.43 -18.90
CA GLN A 435 -12.43 17.08 -18.59
C GLN A 435 -12.33 18.38 -19.39
N PRO A 436 -12.99 19.46 -18.93
CA PRO A 436 -13.01 20.71 -19.65
C PRO A 436 -11.59 21.27 -19.82
N GLY A 437 -11.17 21.49 -21.06
CA GLY A 437 -9.83 21.99 -21.40
C GLY A 437 -8.74 20.91 -21.53
N GLY A 438 -9.05 19.62 -21.31
CA GLY A 438 -8.13 18.50 -21.55
C GLY A 438 -6.86 18.47 -20.68
N LYS A 439 -6.75 19.37 -19.70
CA LYS A 439 -5.65 19.46 -18.73
C LYS A 439 -6.22 19.67 -17.34
N GLY A 440 -5.64 19.01 -16.34
CA GLY A 440 -6.07 19.10 -14.94
C GLY A 440 -7.05 17.98 -14.54
N LEU A 441 -7.63 18.10 -13.35
CA LEU A 441 -8.51 17.07 -12.80
C LEU A 441 -9.82 16.95 -13.59
N PRO A 442 -10.29 15.72 -13.88
CA PRO A 442 -11.59 15.52 -14.50
C PRO A 442 -12.74 15.91 -13.58
N LYS A 443 -13.93 16.06 -14.16
CA LYS A 443 -15.20 16.29 -13.49
C LYS A 443 -16.09 15.06 -13.57
N GLY A 444 -16.83 14.82 -12.49
CA GLY A 444 -17.77 13.71 -12.39
C GLY A 444 -17.97 13.22 -10.96
N ALA A 445 -19.04 12.45 -10.76
CA ALA A 445 -19.34 11.75 -9.51
C ALA A 445 -18.42 10.53 -9.33
N ALA A 446 -17.12 10.78 -9.30
CA ALA A 446 -16.09 9.76 -9.16
C ALA A 446 -15.09 10.13 -8.05
N THR A 447 -14.65 9.11 -7.32
CA THR A 447 -13.57 9.21 -6.34
C THR A 447 -12.43 8.30 -6.80
N ILE A 448 -11.24 8.87 -6.96
CA ILE A 448 -10.04 8.13 -7.34
C ILE A 448 -9.11 8.02 -6.14
N LEU A 449 -8.80 6.79 -5.75
CA LEU A 449 -7.80 6.44 -4.76
C LEU A 449 -6.50 6.09 -5.47
N VAL A 450 -5.38 6.67 -5.04
CA VAL A 450 -4.03 6.26 -5.47
C VAL A 450 -3.19 6.03 -4.22
N HIS A 451 -2.65 4.83 -4.10
CA HIS A 451 -1.74 4.44 -3.03
C HIS A 451 -0.37 4.07 -3.60
N LEU A 452 0.67 4.63 -2.98
CA LEU A 452 2.07 4.31 -3.24
C LEU A 452 2.68 3.65 -2.01
N ALA A 453 3.02 2.37 -2.12
CA ALA A 453 3.82 1.64 -1.14
C ALA A 453 5.29 1.67 -1.57
N SER A 454 6.21 2.07 -0.71
CA SER A 454 7.66 2.06 -0.97
C SER A 454 8.44 1.96 0.33
N THR A 455 9.65 1.38 0.29
CA THR A 455 10.59 1.44 1.42
C THR A 455 11.07 2.86 1.69
N ASN A 456 11.14 3.70 0.66
CA ASN A 456 11.54 5.10 0.76
C ASN A 456 10.66 5.97 -0.15
N VAL A 457 9.74 6.72 0.47
CA VAL A 457 8.90 7.68 -0.24
C VAL A 457 9.58 9.04 -0.21
N GLN A 458 9.91 9.56 -1.40
CA GLN A 458 10.48 10.90 -1.53
C GLN A 458 9.36 11.94 -1.35
N PHE A 459 9.39 12.69 -0.24
CA PHE A 459 8.45 13.78 0.01
C PHE A 459 9.04 15.13 -0.38
N THR A 460 8.18 16.08 -0.75
CA THR A 460 8.58 17.47 -1.04
C THR A 460 8.94 18.27 0.20
N SER A 461 8.48 17.81 1.37
CA SER A 461 8.74 18.41 2.68
C SER A 461 8.72 17.35 3.79
N GLU A 462 9.38 17.67 4.90
CA GLU A 462 9.53 16.84 6.09
C GLU A 462 8.19 16.53 6.78
N ALA A 463 7.17 17.37 6.54
CA ALA A 463 5.81 17.16 7.04
C ALA A 463 5.03 16.05 6.30
N LYS A 464 5.61 15.48 5.22
CA LYS A 464 5.05 14.34 4.45
C LYS A 464 3.64 14.59 3.92
N GLU A 465 3.45 15.64 3.12
CA GLU A 465 2.13 16.02 2.56
C GLU A 465 2.00 15.79 1.05
N ALA A 466 3.12 15.76 0.34
CA ALA A 466 3.15 15.51 -1.09
C ALA A 466 4.38 14.68 -1.44
N VAL A 467 4.16 13.70 -2.33
CA VAL A 467 5.22 12.90 -2.94
C VAL A 467 5.88 13.72 -4.04
N ALA A 468 7.21 13.73 -4.04
CA ALA A 468 8.05 14.40 -5.02
C ALA A 468 7.94 13.73 -6.40
N GLU A 469 8.33 14.46 -7.44
CA GLU A 469 8.22 13.98 -8.82
C GLU A 469 9.31 12.96 -9.14
N ASN A 470 8.90 11.80 -9.66
CA ASN A 470 9.77 10.72 -10.10
C ASN A 470 9.18 10.08 -11.36
N GLU A 471 9.93 10.08 -12.46
CA GLU A 471 9.43 9.64 -13.78
C GLU A 471 9.07 8.15 -13.84
N VAL A 472 9.84 7.30 -13.16
CA VAL A 472 9.61 5.85 -13.12
C VAL A 472 8.28 5.56 -12.42
N VAL A 473 8.09 6.16 -11.23
CA VAL A 473 6.86 6.01 -10.45
C VAL A 473 5.67 6.64 -11.17
N MET A 474 5.86 7.79 -11.82
CA MET A 474 4.84 8.47 -12.62
C MET A 474 4.30 7.59 -13.74
N THR A 475 5.21 6.92 -14.47
CA THR A 475 4.86 6.05 -15.59
C THR A 475 4.02 4.87 -15.11
N GLU A 476 4.36 4.28 -13.96
CA GLU A 476 3.61 3.15 -13.42
C GLU A 476 2.22 3.57 -12.88
N ILE A 477 2.13 4.71 -12.20
CA ILE A 477 0.84 5.31 -11.79
C ILE A 477 -0.06 5.55 -13.01
N ARG A 478 0.51 6.09 -14.10
CA ARG A 478 -0.24 6.35 -15.33
C ARG A 478 -0.78 5.07 -15.95
N LYS A 479 0.01 3.99 -16.01
CA LYS A 479 -0.45 2.68 -16.52
C LYS A 479 -1.61 2.14 -15.69
N ALA A 480 -1.48 2.16 -14.36
CA ALA A 480 -2.53 1.69 -13.44
C ALA A 480 -3.85 2.48 -13.60
N LEU A 481 -3.76 3.80 -13.73
CA LEU A 481 -4.93 4.67 -13.94
C LEU A 481 -5.58 4.46 -15.31
N GLN A 482 -4.80 4.20 -16.37
CA GLN A 482 -5.33 3.89 -17.70
C GLN A 482 -6.13 2.58 -17.69
N GLU A 483 -5.63 1.56 -16.98
CA GLU A 483 -6.29 0.27 -16.84
C GLU A 483 -7.64 0.39 -16.12
N ILE A 484 -7.69 1.12 -15.00
CA ILE A 484 -8.96 1.45 -14.33
C ILE A 484 -9.88 2.32 -15.19
N GLY A 485 -9.32 3.23 -15.98
CA GLY A 485 -10.07 4.00 -16.97
C GLY A 485 -10.79 3.10 -17.98
N ARG A 486 -10.15 2.02 -18.43
CA ARG A 486 -10.78 1.01 -19.32
C ARG A 486 -11.94 0.29 -18.61
N HIS A 487 -11.77 -0.09 -17.34
CA HIS A 487 -12.85 -0.71 -16.55
C HIS A 487 -14.05 0.24 -16.41
N LEU A 488 -13.83 1.52 -16.12
CA LEU A 488 -14.90 2.52 -16.06
C LEU A 488 -15.64 2.66 -17.39
N LYS A 489 -14.88 2.73 -18.50
CA LYS A 489 -15.45 2.84 -19.85
C LYS A 489 -16.35 1.65 -20.16
N ASN A 490 -15.91 0.44 -19.83
CA ASN A 490 -16.68 -0.79 -20.02
C ASN A 490 -17.95 -0.77 -19.16
N HIS A 491 -17.86 -0.39 -17.89
CA HIS A 491 -19.02 -0.25 -17.02
C HIS A 491 -20.03 0.77 -17.55
N LYS A 492 -19.59 1.97 -17.99
CA LYS A 492 -20.49 2.98 -18.57
C LYS A 492 -21.14 2.50 -19.87
N LYS A 493 -20.40 1.79 -20.71
CA LYS A 493 -20.92 1.19 -21.94
C LYS A 493 -21.98 0.12 -21.61
N LYS A 494 -21.70 -0.78 -20.66
CA LYS A 494 -22.63 -1.83 -20.20
C LYS A 494 -23.89 -1.22 -19.57
N SER A 495 -23.73 -0.21 -18.71
CA SER A 495 -24.84 0.51 -18.08
C SER A 495 -25.74 1.21 -19.11
N ALA A 496 -25.16 1.93 -20.08
CA ALA A 496 -25.92 2.58 -21.15
C ALA A 496 -26.65 1.56 -22.06
N GLN A 497 -26.01 0.43 -22.36
CA GLN A 497 -26.64 -0.66 -23.12
C GLN A 497 -27.78 -1.30 -22.34
N LYS A 498 -27.60 -1.55 -21.04
CA LYS A 498 -28.62 -2.12 -20.15
C LYS A 498 -29.83 -1.19 -20.01
N ALA A 499 -29.62 0.12 -19.91
CA ALA A 499 -30.71 1.10 -19.87
C ALA A 499 -31.56 1.08 -21.15
N LYS A 500 -30.93 1.20 -22.33
CA LYS A 500 -31.63 1.10 -23.63
C LYS A 500 -32.34 -0.23 -23.82
N THR A 501 -31.75 -1.30 -23.29
CA THR A 501 -32.31 -2.65 -23.36
C THR A 501 -33.53 -2.79 -22.45
N ARG A 502 -33.46 -2.25 -21.22
CA ARG A 502 -34.57 -2.25 -20.27
C ARG A 502 -35.77 -1.49 -20.82
N GLU A 503 -35.55 -0.32 -21.43
CA GLU A 503 -36.61 0.45 -22.11
C GLU A 503 -37.29 -0.39 -23.21
N LYS A 504 -36.51 -1.15 -24.00
CA LYS A 504 -37.07 -2.06 -25.01
C LYS A 504 -37.83 -3.25 -24.39
N PHE A 505 -37.33 -3.82 -23.30
CA PHE A 505 -38.01 -4.91 -22.59
C PHE A 505 -39.33 -4.47 -21.99
N GLU A 506 -39.37 -3.31 -21.33
CA GLU A 506 -40.59 -2.73 -20.76
C GLU A 506 -41.63 -2.47 -21.86
N LEU A 507 -41.18 -1.98 -23.02
CA LEU A 507 -42.03 -1.83 -24.19
C LEU A 507 -42.62 -3.18 -24.67
N VAL A 508 -41.83 -4.25 -24.63
CA VAL A 508 -42.21 -5.57 -25.17
C VAL A 508 -43.06 -6.39 -24.20
N ASN A 509 -42.72 -6.43 -22.92
CA ASN A 509 -43.36 -7.30 -21.92
C ASN A 509 -44.53 -6.62 -21.20
N GLU A 510 -44.50 -5.30 -21.02
CA GLU A 510 -45.57 -4.59 -20.29
C GLU A 510 -46.48 -3.82 -21.24
N ILE A 511 -45.90 -3.00 -22.13
CA ILE A 511 -46.68 -2.11 -22.99
C ILE A 511 -47.36 -2.88 -24.12
N LEU A 512 -46.66 -3.79 -24.81
CA LEU A 512 -47.21 -4.53 -25.95
C LEU A 512 -48.43 -5.40 -25.60
N PRO A 513 -48.41 -6.21 -24.51
CA PRO A 513 -49.57 -6.99 -24.10
C PRO A 513 -50.71 -6.09 -23.62
N ALA A 514 -50.41 -5.02 -22.87
CA ALA A 514 -51.43 -4.07 -22.44
C ALA A 514 -52.15 -3.40 -23.62
N ILE A 515 -51.43 -3.10 -24.71
CA ILE A 515 -52.03 -2.61 -25.97
C ILE A 515 -52.89 -3.71 -26.61
N ALA A 516 -52.38 -4.93 -26.70
CA ALA A 516 -53.08 -6.06 -27.31
C ALA A 516 -54.40 -6.37 -26.60
N THR A 517 -54.40 -6.43 -25.27
CA THR A 517 -55.60 -6.66 -24.44
C THR A 517 -56.61 -5.52 -24.60
N LYS A 518 -56.17 -4.25 -24.52
CA LYS A 518 -57.07 -3.08 -24.69
C LYS A 518 -57.66 -2.99 -26.09
N ALA A 519 -56.88 -3.23 -27.13
CA ALA A 519 -57.35 -3.19 -28.51
C ALA A 519 -58.33 -4.33 -28.80
N SER A 520 -58.02 -5.54 -28.28
CA SER A 520 -58.89 -6.71 -28.39
C SER A 520 -60.21 -6.52 -27.65
N SER A 521 -60.20 -5.89 -26.47
CA SER A 521 -61.43 -5.59 -25.73
C SER A 521 -62.31 -4.56 -26.43
N LEU A 522 -61.70 -3.54 -27.04
CA LEU A 522 -62.41 -2.49 -27.80
C LEU A 522 -63.07 -3.02 -29.08
N LEU A 523 -62.44 -4.00 -29.73
CA LEU A 523 -62.89 -4.57 -31.00
C LEU A 523 -63.65 -5.91 -30.83
N GLY A 524 -63.74 -6.44 -29.60
CA GLY A 524 -64.39 -7.71 -29.30
C GLY A 524 -63.72 -8.93 -29.95
N ARG A 525 -62.40 -8.93 -30.11
CA ARG A 525 -61.62 -10.00 -30.77
C ARG A 525 -60.73 -10.74 -29.78
N THR A 526 -60.25 -11.93 -30.17
CA THR A 526 -59.25 -12.68 -29.41
C THR A 526 -57.88 -12.01 -29.49
N GLU A 527 -57.09 -12.13 -28.42
CA GLU A 527 -55.75 -11.56 -28.39
C GLU A 527 -54.86 -12.20 -29.48
N PRO A 528 -54.12 -11.39 -30.25
CA PRO A 528 -53.21 -11.88 -31.26
C PRO A 528 -51.95 -12.50 -30.63
N ASP A 529 -51.40 -13.53 -31.26
CA ASP A 529 -50.09 -14.07 -30.88
C ASP A 529 -49.00 -13.01 -31.11
N LEU A 530 -48.38 -12.58 -30.02
CA LEU A 530 -47.36 -11.53 -30.02
C LEU A 530 -45.98 -12.08 -30.37
N SER A 531 -45.76 -13.39 -30.31
CA SER A 531 -44.45 -14.05 -30.51
C SER A 531 -43.74 -13.59 -31.80
N PRO A 532 -44.42 -13.48 -32.97
CA PRO A 532 -43.78 -13.04 -34.22
C PRO A 532 -43.41 -11.55 -34.21
N ILE A 533 -44.16 -10.73 -33.46
CA ILE A 533 -43.94 -9.29 -33.33
C ILE A 533 -42.77 -9.04 -32.38
N ILE A 534 -42.73 -9.76 -31.25
CA ILE A 534 -41.65 -9.74 -30.26
C ILE A 534 -40.33 -10.12 -30.93
N THR A 535 -40.32 -11.21 -31.71
CA THR A 535 -39.14 -11.66 -32.47
C THR A 535 -38.69 -10.62 -33.50
N LYS A 536 -39.62 -9.90 -34.15
CA LYS A 536 -39.28 -8.83 -35.11
C LYS A 536 -38.72 -7.56 -34.45
N ILE A 537 -39.26 -7.18 -33.28
CA ILE A 537 -38.82 -5.99 -32.54
C ILE A 537 -37.45 -6.23 -31.91
N MET A 538 -37.25 -7.43 -31.36
CA MET A 538 -36.03 -7.79 -30.63
C MET A 538 -34.93 -8.30 -31.56
N ASN A 539 -35.22 -9.27 -32.43
CA ASN A 539 -34.29 -9.96 -33.35
C ASN A 539 -32.87 -10.15 -32.79
N ALA A 540 -32.78 -10.51 -31.51
CA ALA A 540 -31.55 -10.54 -30.75
C ALA A 540 -31.62 -11.63 -29.68
N VAL A 541 -30.45 -12.05 -29.21
CA VAL A 541 -30.30 -13.00 -28.11
C VAL A 541 -29.98 -12.22 -26.85
N PHE A 542 -30.59 -12.56 -25.72
CA PHE A 542 -30.37 -11.88 -24.45
C PHE A 542 -29.61 -12.78 -23.49
N CYS A 543 -28.78 -12.16 -22.65
CA CYS A 543 -28.09 -12.82 -21.56
C CYS A 543 -28.43 -12.10 -20.25
N GLU A 544 -28.98 -12.83 -19.29
CA GLU A 544 -29.20 -12.38 -17.91
C GLU A 544 -28.23 -13.11 -16.99
N ASP A 545 -27.42 -12.36 -16.26
CA ASP A 545 -26.56 -12.88 -15.20
C ASP A 545 -27.14 -12.52 -13.83
N ASN A 546 -27.26 -13.51 -12.95
CA ASN A 546 -27.64 -13.30 -11.55
C ASN A 546 -26.63 -14.01 -10.65
N VAL A 547 -26.02 -13.27 -9.73
CA VAL A 547 -25.08 -13.78 -8.75
C VAL A 547 -25.68 -13.58 -7.36
N VAL A 548 -25.90 -14.67 -6.65
CA VAL A 548 -26.50 -14.68 -5.31
C VAL A 548 -25.53 -15.32 -4.32
N TRP A 549 -25.28 -14.64 -3.21
CA TRP A 549 -24.52 -15.21 -2.11
C TRP A 549 -25.42 -16.04 -1.19
N ASP A 550 -25.07 -17.31 -1.03
CA ASP A 550 -25.71 -18.25 -0.12
C ASP A 550 -25.03 -18.17 1.26
N LYS A 551 -25.72 -17.58 2.25
CA LYS A 551 -25.18 -17.35 3.60
C LYS A 551 -24.95 -18.65 4.38
N GLU A 552 -25.73 -19.69 4.13
CA GLU A 552 -25.64 -20.96 4.87
C GLU A 552 -24.51 -21.84 4.33
N ALA A 553 -24.39 -21.92 3.00
CA ALA A 553 -23.37 -22.73 2.35
C ALA A 553 -22.00 -22.02 2.22
N LYS A 554 -21.96 -20.68 2.39
CA LYS A 554 -20.79 -19.82 2.10
C LYS A 554 -20.30 -19.97 0.65
N LEU A 555 -21.26 -19.99 -0.29
CA LEU A 555 -21.02 -20.16 -1.73
C LEU A 555 -21.64 -18.99 -2.49
N HIS A 556 -20.99 -18.56 -3.58
CA HIS A 556 -21.64 -17.68 -4.55
C HIS A 556 -22.25 -18.54 -5.65
N ARG A 557 -23.58 -18.50 -5.79
CA ARG A 557 -24.30 -19.18 -6.88
C ARG A 557 -24.50 -18.20 -8.03
N CYS A 558 -24.07 -18.58 -9.23
CA CYS A 558 -24.29 -17.81 -10.44
C CYS A 558 -25.21 -18.57 -11.39
N GLU A 559 -26.23 -17.87 -11.88
CA GLU A 559 -27.12 -18.34 -12.94
C GLU A 559 -27.00 -17.38 -14.13
N ILE A 560 -26.65 -17.93 -15.30
CA ILE A 560 -26.61 -17.20 -16.57
C ILE A 560 -27.71 -17.77 -17.46
N LYS A 561 -28.72 -16.96 -17.80
CA LYS A 561 -29.83 -17.33 -18.69
C LYS A 561 -29.68 -16.66 -20.03
N ILE A 562 -29.86 -17.42 -21.10
CA ILE A 562 -29.70 -16.94 -22.47
C ILE A 562 -30.98 -17.18 -23.26
N HIS A 563 -31.70 -16.12 -23.61
CA HIS A 563 -32.96 -16.19 -24.34
C HIS A 563 -32.74 -15.88 -25.83
N ASN A 564 -33.17 -16.76 -26.74
CA ASN A 564 -33.05 -16.54 -28.17
C ASN A 564 -34.34 -15.96 -28.77
N TYR A 565 -34.47 -14.63 -28.87
CA TYR A 565 -35.57 -13.98 -29.62
C TYR A 565 -35.23 -13.74 -31.10
N SER A 566 -34.33 -14.52 -31.70
CA SER A 566 -34.04 -14.46 -33.14
C SER A 566 -34.80 -15.54 -33.90
N ALA A 567 -35.10 -15.28 -35.18
CA ALA A 567 -35.85 -16.21 -36.02
C ALA A 567 -35.08 -17.50 -36.40
N ARG A 568 -33.81 -17.65 -35.98
CA ARG A 568 -32.96 -18.80 -36.29
C ARG A 568 -32.43 -19.45 -35.00
N PRO A 569 -32.24 -20.78 -34.99
CA PRO A 569 -31.50 -21.42 -33.92
C PRO A 569 -30.06 -20.90 -33.88
N ARG A 570 -29.51 -20.74 -32.68
CA ARG A 570 -28.15 -20.19 -32.46
C ARG A 570 -27.36 -21.09 -31.53
N ALA A 571 -26.09 -21.28 -31.85
CA ALA A 571 -25.13 -21.95 -30.98
C ALA A 571 -24.08 -20.93 -30.51
N TYR A 572 -23.79 -20.93 -29.21
CA TYR A 572 -22.84 -20.01 -28.58
C TYR A 572 -21.87 -20.76 -27.68
N SER A 573 -20.63 -20.28 -27.62
CA SER A 573 -19.74 -20.56 -26.50
C SER A 573 -19.75 -19.35 -25.58
N ILE A 574 -20.04 -19.56 -24.30
CA ILE A 574 -20.17 -18.50 -23.30
C ILE A 574 -18.95 -18.57 -22.42
N LEU A 575 -18.30 -17.43 -22.22
CA LEU A 575 -17.19 -17.31 -21.31
C LEU A 575 -17.61 -16.40 -20.16
N ALA A 576 -17.30 -16.77 -18.94
CA ALA A 576 -17.59 -15.94 -17.78
C ALA A 576 -16.31 -15.63 -17.03
N GLN A 577 -16.15 -14.38 -16.65
CA GLN A 577 -15.04 -13.94 -15.83
C GLN A 577 -15.31 -14.28 -14.37
N TYR A 578 -14.39 -15.00 -13.74
CA TYR A 578 -14.46 -15.33 -12.32
C TYR A 578 -13.17 -14.90 -11.62
N PRO A 579 -13.23 -14.52 -10.34
CA PRO A 579 -12.05 -14.12 -9.58
C PRO A 579 -11.19 -15.35 -9.27
N GLU A 580 -10.29 -15.69 -10.17
CA GLU A 580 -9.34 -16.79 -10.00
C GLU A 580 -8.28 -16.41 -8.95
N LYS A 581 -8.31 -17.11 -7.81
CA LYS A 581 -7.37 -16.99 -6.69
C LYS A 581 -7.11 -18.39 -6.10
N ASP A 582 -6.01 -18.53 -5.38
CA ASP A 582 -5.70 -19.75 -4.64
C ASP A 582 -6.79 -20.05 -3.59
N GLY A 583 -7.30 -21.27 -3.59
CA GLY A 583 -8.42 -21.73 -2.77
C GLY A 583 -9.82 -21.46 -3.35
N VAL A 584 -9.93 -20.82 -4.53
CA VAL A 584 -11.22 -20.61 -5.22
C VAL A 584 -11.49 -21.73 -6.21
N GLU A 585 -12.49 -22.55 -5.93
CA GLU A 585 -12.88 -23.66 -6.79
C GLU A 585 -14.29 -23.46 -7.37
N ILE A 586 -14.44 -23.75 -8.66
CA ILE A 586 -15.74 -23.84 -9.32
C ILE A 586 -16.35 -25.20 -8.98
N ILE A 587 -17.47 -25.18 -8.26
CA ILE A 587 -18.27 -26.34 -7.90
C ILE A 587 -19.69 -26.20 -8.48
N GLU A 588 -20.51 -27.25 -8.37
CA GLU A 588 -21.90 -27.26 -8.89
C GLU A 588 -22.02 -26.89 -10.39
N ASN A 589 -21.01 -27.22 -11.20
CA ASN A 589 -20.97 -26.92 -12.64
C ASN A 589 -21.42 -28.12 -13.50
N GLU A 590 -22.73 -28.29 -13.67
CA GLU A 590 -23.33 -29.45 -14.36
C GLU A 590 -22.98 -29.54 -15.86
N LEU A 591 -22.75 -28.40 -16.52
CA LEU A 591 -22.41 -28.32 -17.95
C LEU A 591 -20.92 -28.54 -18.24
N GLY A 592 -20.10 -28.72 -17.20
CA GLY A 592 -18.65 -28.79 -17.33
C GLY A 592 -18.05 -27.49 -17.88
N GLY A 593 -16.87 -27.56 -18.49
CA GLY A 593 -16.20 -26.39 -19.09
C GLY A 593 -14.69 -26.45 -18.91
N LYS A 594 -13.99 -25.47 -19.47
CA LYS A 594 -12.52 -25.41 -19.40
C LYS A 594 -12.06 -23.99 -19.05
N ARG A 595 -11.04 -23.91 -18.22
CA ARG A 595 -10.23 -22.69 -18.06
C ARG A 595 -9.52 -22.42 -19.38
N GLU A 596 -9.67 -21.21 -19.90
CA GLU A 596 -9.05 -20.81 -21.17
C GLU A 596 -7.85 -19.89 -20.95
N VAL A 597 -8.04 -18.88 -20.10
CA VAL A 597 -7.00 -17.97 -19.59
C VAL A 597 -7.31 -17.67 -18.13
N LYS A 598 -6.36 -17.07 -17.40
CA LYS A 598 -6.59 -16.73 -15.99
C LYS A 598 -7.81 -15.84 -15.80
N GLY A 599 -8.68 -16.28 -14.91
CA GLY A 599 -9.94 -15.62 -14.57
C GLY A 599 -11.05 -15.78 -15.60
N ILE A 600 -10.90 -16.61 -16.65
CA ILE A 600 -11.95 -16.83 -17.65
C ILE A 600 -12.24 -18.33 -17.81
N TRP A 601 -13.52 -18.69 -17.61
CA TRP A 601 -14.02 -20.04 -17.80
C TRP A 601 -14.95 -20.11 -19.01
N CYS A 602 -14.82 -21.13 -19.84
CA CYS A 602 -15.59 -21.30 -21.08
C CYS A 602 -16.55 -22.50 -21.00
N TRP A 603 -17.81 -22.27 -21.36
CA TRP A 603 -18.87 -23.25 -21.59
C TRP A 603 -19.25 -23.30 -23.07
N LYS A 604 -19.54 -24.49 -23.59
CA LYS A 604 -20.13 -24.67 -24.93
C LYS A 604 -21.60 -25.05 -24.75
N LEU A 605 -22.51 -24.20 -25.23
CA LEU A 605 -23.94 -24.49 -25.17
C LEU A 605 -24.38 -25.28 -26.40
N GLU A 606 -25.38 -26.12 -26.18
CA GLU A 606 -26.14 -26.73 -27.28
C GLU A 606 -26.90 -25.65 -28.06
N THR A 607 -27.38 -26.02 -29.25
CA THR A 607 -28.05 -25.07 -30.14
C THR A 607 -29.40 -24.67 -29.53
N ILE A 608 -29.59 -23.37 -29.25
CA ILE A 608 -30.81 -22.82 -28.67
C ILE A 608 -31.81 -22.48 -29.78
N PRO A 609 -33.00 -23.13 -29.85
CA PRO A 609 -34.06 -22.80 -30.80
C PRO A 609 -34.65 -21.38 -30.60
N PRO A 610 -35.39 -20.84 -31.59
CA PRO A 610 -36.13 -19.59 -31.43
C PRO A 610 -37.14 -19.65 -30.27
N ASN A 611 -37.20 -18.59 -29.46
CA ASN A 611 -38.02 -18.45 -28.25
C ASN A 611 -37.72 -19.46 -27.12
N GLU A 612 -36.60 -20.17 -27.18
CA GLU A 612 -36.12 -21.01 -26.07
C GLU A 612 -34.99 -20.34 -25.29
N GLU A 613 -34.70 -20.90 -24.12
CA GLU A 613 -33.66 -20.43 -23.20
C GLU A 613 -32.60 -21.50 -22.93
N GLY A 614 -31.34 -21.08 -22.84
CA GLY A 614 -30.25 -21.89 -22.30
C GLY A 614 -29.86 -21.37 -20.93
N VAL A 615 -29.67 -22.26 -19.95
CA VAL A 615 -29.33 -21.89 -18.56
C VAL A 615 -28.00 -22.52 -18.16
N ILE A 616 -27.08 -21.72 -17.65
CA ILE A 616 -25.82 -22.15 -17.05
C ILE A 616 -25.88 -21.87 -15.55
N ARG A 617 -25.59 -22.89 -14.74
CA ARG A 617 -25.50 -22.78 -13.27
C ARG A 617 -24.12 -23.27 -12.82
N PHE A 618 -23.48 -22.48 -11.97
CA PHE A 618 -22.25 -22.86 -11.29
C PHE A 618 -22.13 -22.11 -9.97
N ALA A 619 -21.34 -22.66 -9.04
CA ALA A 619 -21.07 -22.02 -7.75
C ALA A 619 -19.55 -21.88 -7.52
N LEU A 620 -19.16 -20.83 -6.79
CA LEU A 620 -17.78 -20.60 -6.37
C LEU A 620 -17.62 -20.84 -4.86
N LYS A 621 -16.65 -21.68 -4.50
CA LYS A 621 -16.21 -21.91 -3.12
C LYS A 621 -14.93 -21.13 -2.84
N GLY A 622 -14.72 -20.68 -1.60
CA GLY A 622 -13.47 -20.03 -1.17
C GLY A 622 -13.48 -18.50 -1.17
N LEU A 623 -14.56 -17.87 -1.62
CA LEU A 623 -14.75 -16.41 -1.62
C LEU A 623 -15.56 -15.96 -0.40
N ALA A 624 -15.26 -14.79 0.17
CA ALA A 624 -16.05 -14.21 1.26
C ALA A 624 -17.32 -13.51 0.74
N HIS A 625 -18.21 -13.11 1.66
CA HIS A 625 -19.39 -12.31 1.34
C HIS A 625 -18.98 -11.00 0.63
N ASN A 626 -19.63 -10.67 -0.49
CA ASN A 626 -19.36 -9.53 -1.39
C ASN A 626 -18.06 -9.55 -2.22
N ASP A 627 -17.29 -10.63 -2.18
CA ASP A 627 -16.07 -10.72 -3.00
C ASP A 627 -16.41 -10.79 -4.52
N TRP A 628 -17.60 -11.31 -4.88
CA TRP A 628 -18.08 -11.42 -6.26
C TRP A 628 -19.57 -11.10 -6.36
N ASN A 629 -19.90 -9.95 -6.98
CA ASN A 629 -21.28 -9.43 -7.04
C ASN A 629 -21.84 -9.37 -8.47
N SER A 630 -20.97 -9.44 -9.47
CA SER A 630 -21.38 -9.50 -10.87
C SER A 630 -20.30 -10.18 -11.69
N THR A 631 -20.74 -10.77 -12.79
CA THR A 631 -19.91 -11.57 -13.69
C THR A 631 -19.88 -10.88 -15.05
N GLU A 632 -18.69 -10.67 -15.60
CA GLU A 632 -18.61 -10.29 -17.00
C GLU A 632 -18.77 -11.55 -17.86
N VAL A 633 -19.85 -11.57 -18.65
CA VAL A 633 -20.14 -12.63 -19.58
C VAL A 633 -19.69 -12.19 -20.98
N PHE A 634 -18.86 -13.01 -21.58
CA PHE A 634 -18.43 -12.91 -22.97
C PHE A 634 -19.03 -14.03 -23.80
N PHE A 635 -19.11 -13.85 -25.11
CA PHE A 635 -19.57 -14.92 -26.00
C PHE A 635 -18.72 -15.03 -27.27
N ARG A 636 -18.69 -16.25 -27.82
CA ARG A 636 -18.22 -16.57 -29.18
C ARG A 636 -19.38 -17.17 -29.97
N GLY A 637 -19.70 -16.57 -31.10
CA GLY A 637 -20.77 -17.03 -31.99
C GLY A 637 -21.18 -15.98 -33.01
N ALA A 638 -22.16 -16.35 -33.85
CA ALA A 638 -22.69 -15.47 -34.89
C ALA A 638 -23.88 -14.64 -34.36
N GLY A 639 -23.83 -13.33 -34.58
CA GLY A 639 -24.82 -12.36 -34.08
C GLY A 639 -24.47 -11.84 -32.68
N ASP A 640 -24.99 -10.67 -32.33
CA ASP A 640 -24.72 -10.03 -31.05
C ASP A 640 -25.67 -10.56 -29.96
N ILE A 641 -25.13 -10.83 -28.78
CA ILE A 641 -25.90 -11.09 -27.56
C ILE A 641 -26.00 -9.78 -26.78
N ILE A 642 -27.21 -9.41 -26.38
CA ILE A 642 -27.46 -8.24 -25.54
C ILE A 642 -27.31 -8.66 -24.08
N GLY A 643 -26.36 -8.05 -23.37
CA GLY A 643 -26.02 -8.38 -21.98
C GLY A 643 -24.67 -9.07 -21.82
N ALA A 644 -24.15 -9.66 -22.89
CA ALA A 644 -22.81 -10.24 -22.97
C ALA A 644 -21.95 -9.51 -24.03
N SER A 645 -20.65 -9.39 -23.80
CA SER A 645 -19.73 -8.77 -24.75
C SER A 645 -19.20 -9.81 -25.73
N LYS A 646 -19.10 -9.49 -27.03
CA LYS A 646 -18.36 -10.35 -27.95
C LYS A 646 -16.90 -10.36 -27.49
N ILE A 647 -16.32 -11.55 -27.34
CA ILE A 647 -14.93 -11.62 -26.89
C ILE A 647 -14.01 -11.09 -27.99
N ASP A 648 -13.06 -10.25 -27.60
CA ASP A 648 -12.02 -9.74 -28.48
C ASP A 648 -10.83 -10.70 -28.43
N GLU A 649 -10.55 -11.38 -29.55
CA GLU A 649 -9.46 -12.35 -29.63
C GLU A 649 -8.09 -11.68 -29.43
N GLU A 650 -7.95 -10.39 -29.76
CA GLU A 650 -6.70 -9.65 -29.56
C GLU A 650 -6.38 -9.47 -28.06
N ILE A 651 -7.39 -9.15 -27.25
CA ILE A 651 -7.24 -9.00 -25.79
C ILE A 651 -6.87 -10.34 -25.15
N LEU A 652 -7.46 -11.44 -25.63
CA LEU A 652 -7.20 -12.78 -25.11
C LEU A 652 -5.76 -13.22 -25.39
N ILE A 653 -5.27 -12.91 -26.60
CA ILE A 653 -3.87 -13.12 -26.99
C ILE A 653 -2.94 -12.22 -26.18
N GLU A 654 -3.33 -10.98 -25.87
CA GLU A 654 -2.53 -10.06 -25.06
C GLU A 654 -2.39 -10.57 -23.61
N ILE A 655 -3.48 -11.04 -22.99
CA ILE A 655 -3.46 -11.67 -21.66
C ILE A 655 -2.58 -12.91 -21.68
N GLN A 656 -2.73 -13.80 -22.67
CA GLN A 656 -1.86 -14.98 -22.80
C GLN A 656 -0.39 -14.61 -22.92
N LYS A 657 -0.06 -13.60 -23.75
CA LYS A 657 1.31 -13.12 -23.90
C LYS A 657 1.85 -12.49 -22.62
N GLU A 658 1.03 -11.78 -21.84
CA GLU A 658 1.44 -11.24 -20.54
C GLU A 658 1.71 -12.36 -19.53
N GLU A 659 0.87 -13.39 -19.49
CA GLU A 659 1.10 -14.56 -18.64
C GLU A 659 2.36 -15.33 -19.04
N GLU A 660 2.56 -15.59 -20.34
CA GLU A 660 3.74 -16.26 -20.87
C GLU A 660 5.01 -15.48 -20.56
N ARG A 661 5.01 -14.16 -20.79
CA ARG A 661 6.16 -13.31 -20.45
C ARG A 661 6.44 -13.28 -18.95
N ALA A 662 5.40 -13.20 -18.11
CA ALA A 662 5.57 -13.19 -16.67
C ALA A 662 6.19 -14.50 -16.18
N LEU A 663 5.74 -15.64 -16.73
CA LEU A 663 6.29 -16.95 -16.45
C LEU A 663 7.74 -17.08 -16.96
N GLU A 664 8.04 -16.59 -18.16
CA GLU A 664 9.37 -16.61 -18.75
C GLU A 664 10.37 -15.78 -17.94
N VAL A 665 9.98 -14.57 -17.51
CA VAL A 665 10.80 -13.72 -16.63
C VAL A 665 11.03 -14.39 -15.28
N ALA A 666 10.01 -15.02 -14.68
CA ALA A 666 10.14 -15.73 -13.42
C ALA A 666 11.11 -16.93 -13.53
N LYS A 667 11.05 -17.67 -14.64
CA LYS A 667 11.99 -18.77 -14.93
C LYS A 667 13.41 -18.29 -15.17
N GLU A 668 13.59 -17.25 -16.00
CA GLU A 668 14.92 -16.66 -16.25
C GLU A 668 15.54 -16.17 -14.92
N GLN A 669 14.75 -15.50 -14.08
CA GLN A 669 15.20 -15.05 -12.77
C GLN A 669 15.54 -16.22 -11.83
N ALA A 670 14.70 -17.27 -11.77
CA ALA A 670 14.97 -18.45 -10.96
C ALA A 670 16.26 -19.18 -11.41
N SER A 671 16.45 -19.33 -12.72
CA SER A 671 17.64 -19.94 -13.31
C SER A 671 18.90 -19.12 -13.00
N MET A 672 18.86 -17.79 -13.13
CA MET A 672 20.00 -16.91 -12.76
C MET A 672 20.36 -16.99 -11.27
N ILE A 673 19.37 -17.11 -10.38
CA ILE A 673 19.61 -17.24 -8.94
C ILE A 673 20.17 -18.62 -8.62
N ALA A 674 19.67 -19.68 -9.27
CA ALA A 674 20.20 -21.02 -9.11
C ALA A 674 21.66 -21.08 -9.61
N GLU A 675 21.97 -20.51 -10.77
CA GLU A 675 23.34 -20.42 -11.29
C GLU A 675 24.27 -19.63 -10.35
N ASP A 676 23.81 -18.52 -9.76
CA ASP A 676 24.54 -17.76 -8.73
C ASP A 676 24.76 -18.56 -7.45
N ALA A 677 23.79 -19.38 -7.05
CA ALA A 677 23.91 -20.26 -5.89
C ALA A 677 25.01 -21.30 -6.11
N MET A 678 25.03 -21.92 -7.30
CA MET A 678 26.06 -22.89 -7.69
C MET A 678 27.47 -22.29 -7.74
N GLU A 679 27.65 -20.97 -7.96
CA GLU A 679 28.98 -20.34 -7.82
C GLU A 679 29.52 -20.35 -6.36
N SER A 680 28.71 -20.77 -5.38
CA SER A 680 29.13 -20.97 -4.00
C SER A 680 29.68 -22.37 -3.73
N ASP A 681 29.53 -23.29 -4.67
CA ASP A 681 30.18 -24.61 -4.69
C ASP A 681 31.71 -24.41 -4.72
N GLN A 682 32.39 -24.81 -3.64
CA GLN A 682 33.83 -24.66 -3.51
C GLN A 682 34.59 -25.90 -3.96
N ASP A 683 33.94 -27.05 -4.02
CA ASP A 683 34.55 -28.34 -4.37
C ASP A 683 34.28 -28.79 -5.82
N ASN A 684 33.46 -28.03 -6.57
CA ASN A 684 32.98 -28.34 -7.92
C ASN A 684 32.27 -29.71 -7.99
N SER A 685 31.60 -30.10 -6.92
CA SER A 685 30.74 -31.29 -6.87
C SER A 685 29.56 -31.19 -7.83
N GLY A 686 29.09 -29.96 -8.13
CA GLY A 686 27.87 -29.72 -8.89
C GLY A 686 26.60 -29.80 -8.04
N ASP A 687 26.74 -29.88 -6.71
CA ASP A 687 25.67 -29.80 -5.72
C ASP A 687 26.05 -28.83 -4.58
N LEU A 688 25.07 -28.42 -3.78
CA LEU A 688 25.30 -27.52 -2.63
C LEU A 688 25.09 -28.28 -1.33
N ASN A 689 26.15 -28.39 -0.53
CA ASN A 689 26.06 -28.87 0.85
C ASN A 689 25.55 -27.78 1.81
N GLU A 690 25.30 -28.13 3.07
CA GLU A 690 24.74 -27.22 4.08
C GLU A 690 25.55 -25.91 4.25
N LEU A 691 26.89 -25.99 4.22
CA LEU A 691 27.78 -24.84 4.42
C LEU A 691 27.80 -23.91 3.21
N GLU A 692 27.79 -24.49 2.00
CA GLU A 692 27.79 -23.76 0.73
C GLU A 692 26.42 -23.14 0.47
N LEU A 693 25.35 -23.86 0.80
CA LEU A 693 23.98 -23.35 0.79
C LEU A 693 23.84 -22.20 1.80
N ALA A 694 24.42 -22.31 2.99
CA ALA A 694 24.43 -21.22 3.97
C ALA A 694 25.18 -19.97 3.46
N ASP A 695 26.20 -20.13 2.62
CA ASP A 695 26.90 -19.01 1.98
C ASP A 695 26.10 -18.44 0.79
N ALA A 696 25.50 -19.29 -0.04
CA ALA A 696 24.58 -18.90 -1.11
C ALA A 696 23.39 -18.10 -0.57
N MET A 697 22.83 -18.53 0.56
CA MET A 697 21.73 -17.86 1.26
C MET A 697 22.13 -16.48 1.83
N LYS A 698 23.41 -16.21 2.10
CA LYS A 698 23.85 -14.85 2.47
C LYS A 698 23.86 -13.89 1.29
N GLY A 699 23.88 -14.43 0.07
CA GLY A 699 23.84 -13.73 -1.21
C GLY A 699 22.42 -13.55 -1.75
N VAL A 700 22.22 -13.83 -3.04
CA VAL A 700 20.94 -13.57 -3.72
C VAL A 700 19.88 -14.60 -3.37
N LEU A 701 20.27 -15.86 -3.18
CA LEU A 701 19.37 -16.99 -2.89
C LEU A 701 18.50 -16.75 -1.64
N GLY A 702 19.08 -16.22 -0.57
CA GLY A 702 18.32 -15.95 0.67
C GLY A 702 17.35 -14.78 0.57
N ASN A 703 17.40 -13.99 -0.51
CA ASN A 703 16.37 -12.99 -0.79
C ASN A 703 15.14 -13.61 -1.49
N SER A 704 15.26 -14.82 -2.04
CA SER A 704 14.23 -15.48 -2.87
C SER A 704 13.57 -16.68 -2.19
N ILE A 705 14.26 -17.34 -1.26
CA ILE A 705 13.70 -18.43 -0.45
C ILE A 705 13.43 -17.90 0.96
N PRO A 706 12.18 -17.95 1.47
CA PRO A 706 11.86 -17.50 2.82
C PRO A 706 12.62 -18.37 3.84
N GLN A 707 13.36 -17.71 4.74
CA GLN A 707 14.32 -18.31 5.69
C GLN A 707 13.77 -19.54 6.42
N LYS A 708 14.08 -20.69 5.84
CA LYS A 708 14.21 -21.99 6.50
C LYS A 708 15.68 -22.22 6.77
N LEU A 709 16.03 -23.05 7.75
CA LEU A 709 17.42 -23.46 7.95
C LEU A 709 17.93 -24.14 6.66
N PRO A 710 19.21 -24.02 6.28
CA PRO A 710 19.76 -24.73 5.12
C PRO A 710 19.38 -26.22 5.13
N GLU A 711 19.42 -26.85 6.30
CA GLU A 711 18.94 -28.23 6.56
C GLU A 711 17.47 -28.43 6.12
N GLU A 712 16.55 -27.56 6.55
CA GLU A 712 15.13 -27.65 6.21
C GLU A 712 14.83 -27.40 4.72
N ILE A 713 15.71 -26.68 4.01
CA ILE A 713 15.56 -26.45 2.56
C ILE A 713 15.95 -27.72 1.82
N ILE A 714 17.07 -28.33 2.21
CA ILE A 714 17.53 -29.61 1.67
C ILE A 714 16.43 -30.66 1.90
N ASP A 715 15.95 -30.83 3.14
CA ASP A 715 14.91 -31.82 3.48
C ASP A 715 13.61 -31.73 2.65
N ILE A 716 13.27 -30.55 2.12
CA ILE A 716 12.00 -30.31 1.41
C ILE A 716 12.17 -30.39 -0.10
N HIS A 717 13.32 -29.95 -0.60
CA HIS A 717 13.55 -29.72 -2.02
C HIS A 717 14.55 -30.70 -2.64
N ASP A 718 15.23 -31.50 -1.83
CA ASP A 718 16.00 -32.67 -2.25
C ASP A 718 15.02 -33.76 -2.72
N LEU A 719 14.92 -33.92 -4.04
CA LEU A 719 14.02 -34.88 -4.66
C LEU A 719 14.65 -36.27 -4.75
N ASP A 720 15.97 -36.37 -4.69
CA ASP A 720 16.73 -37.60 -4.86
C ASP A 720 17.27 -38.20 -3.54
N ASN A 721 17.06 -37.52 -2.41
CA ASN A 721 17.55 -37.83 -1.07
C ASN A 721 19.09 -37.93 -1.01
N SER A 722 19.79 -37.12 -1.82
CA SER A 722 21.26 -37.05 -1.80
C SER A 722 21.82 -36.37 -0.54
N GLY A 723 21.02 -35.56 0.16
CA GLY A 723 21.47 -34.71 1.26
C GLY A 723 22.15 -33.42 0.81
N THR A 724 22.03 -33.09 -0.48
CA THR A 724 22.58 -31.91 -1.16
C THR A 724 21.55 -31.38 -2.15
N LEU A 725 21.73 -30.16 -2.67
CA LEU A 725 20.80 -29.59 -3.67
C LEU A 725 21.49 -29.33 -5.00
N ASP A 726 20.93 -29.88 -6.08
CA ASP A 726 21.37 -29.59 -7.44
C ASP A 726 20.76 -28.29 -8.00
N GLN A 727 21.27 -27.82 -9.15
CA GLN A 727 20.78 -26.59 -9.78
C GLN A 727 19.27 -26.64 -10.10
N SER A 728 18.75 -27.81 -10.49
CA SER A 728 17.35 -27.99 -10.89
C SER A 728 16.39 -27.99 -9.70
N GLU A 729 16.85 -28.51 -8.56
CA GLU A 729 16.16 -28.52 -7.27
C GLU A 729 16.13 -27.12 -6.67
N VAL A 730 17.24 -26.37 -6.75
CA VAL A 730 17.28 -24.96 -6.37
C VAL A 730 16.33 -24.12 -7.24
N GLU A 731 16.32 -24.33 -8.57
CA GLU A 731 15.40 -23.63 -9.47
C GLU A 731 13.92 -23.91 -9.11
N LYS A 732 13.57 -25.18 -8.87
CA LYS A 732 12.22 -25.57 -8.41
C LYS A 732 11.88 -24.98 -7.05
N ALA A 733 12.83 -24.96 -6.11
CA ALA A 733 12.62 -24.39 -4.79
C ALA A 733 12.27 -22.90 -4.87
N ILE A 734 12.94 -22.14 -5.76
CA ILE A 734 12.67 -20.72 -6.01
C ILE A 734 11.32 -20.52 -6.69
N LEU A 735 10.96 -21.36 -7.66
CA LEU A 735 9.65 -21.28 -8.33
C LEU A 735 8.51 -21.58 -7.36
N GLN A 736 8.67 -22.59 -6.49
CA GLN A 736 7.69 -22.96 -5.46
C GLN A 736 7.64 -21.97 -4.27
N SER A 737 8.71 -21.22 -4.00
CA SER A 737 8.71 -20.17 -2.97
C SER A 737 8.04 -18.88 -3.45
N ASN A 738 8.10 -18.60 -4.76
CA ASN A 738 7.42 -17.49 -5.40
C ASN A 738 5.92 -17.75 -5.62
N GLU A 739 5.46 -19.01 -5.52
CA GLU A 739 4.05 -19.32 -5.36
C GLU A 739 3.57 -18.93 -3.95
N PRO A 740 2.52 -18.11 -3.81
CA PRO A 740 1.99 -17.75 -2.50
C PRO A 740 1.40 -18.99 -1.81
N LYS A 741 2.20 -19.65 -0.96
CA LYS A 741 1.77 -20.83 -0.21
C LYS A 741 0.50 -20.56 0.60
N GLU A 742 -0.47 -21.46 0.45
CA GLU A 742 -1.58 -21.64 1.39
C GLU A 742 -1.02 -21.84 2.80
N TRP A 743 -1.39 -20.97 3.73
CA TRP A 743 -1.15 -21.23 5.14
C TRP A 743 -2.27 -22.15 5.63
N ARG A 744 -1.94 -23.41 5.93
CA ARG A 744 -2.82 -24.32 6.68
C ARG A 744 -3.06 -23.72 8.07
N PHE A 745 -4.33 -23.59 8.43
CA PHE A 745 -4.81 -22.91 9.64
C PHE A 745 -4.82 -23.80 10.91
N ASP A 746 -4.13 -24.94 10.92
CA ASP A 746 -4.36 -25.97 11.95
C ASP A 746 -3.34 -26.03 13.09
N GLU A 747 -2.41 -25.08 13.22
CA GLU A 747 -1.56 -24.97 14.41
C GLU A 747 -1.38 -23.50 14.81
N TYR A 748 -2.28 -23.00 15.68
CA TYR A 748 -2.01 -22.10 16.84
C TYR A 748 -3.28 -21.82 17.63
#